data_AF-A0A9Q9IUI3-F1
#
_entry.id   AF-A0A9Q9IUI3-F1
#
_cell.length_a   1.000
_cell.length_b   1.000
_cell.length_c   1.000
_cell.angle_alpha   90.00
_cell.angle_beta   90.00
_cell.angle_gamma   90.00
#
_symmetry.space_group_name_H-M   'P 1'
#
loop_
_entity.id
_entity.type
_entity.pdbx_description
1 polymer ?
#
loop_
_entity_poly.entity_id
_entity_poly.type
_entity_poly.pdbx_seq_one_letter_code
_entity_poly.pdbx_strand_id
1 'polypeptide(L)'
;MSLFGRRRSGPIDWPALHSLLRRGKFAAIVDALRDLDEPQRVELGRQLVALPRSGDWFNEQEATAYAVAAVGCASTAAKAVTVIARHGFPWSAVLTPPVLRAAADRAVPWLGELGTRLADRLPRDATFGSWRLTADLLLAAGAPVPTGERFVDGWLLALRVRRHDRTVLDELRASPFTDTLLPLAFERDDVAASVGAHDPVTRQWTTSPAILLAVAALVAEGRVERAWALDRCLDALLGTRPKSVLHGFTRFHDVLAPTGAEVADRATIYLKLLTDAAGSVATMAQKVLRTADEAGTVELEPVLDASRTVLGRSEKGLVKAQLIWLERLAKRHPDRAAEVAETVAVATDHPDVQLRDRAAAFVAKHAPAVAVPVAAQVTEPQPDLLPGPLPAAELPEPIATPDELAEEVAALDQTPWQTVPFERVLAALVRLHITDPDGLRAALAPVMPRVGDRLGIRWWVSDAHREAGALFTAALNQAAGLPYELAEATRILRGAPADVRVGNPYAKLHGVLMLRLAEVVVRLRTEPVPTLVATPTRVNGLLDPAALVERLARAEREGWRPWQRDLRQALYRLPADVDPDVLRQARTLRSDAGSALVEWLEAGGTGRPAVDVVRVHRQRAERGRYLDWLPESRFYAAARPDPSALDPYRLTELTPPPVVNADLGSHSWAAVWPSVLPAQREIVAACLLPIIASATDLSSGRGDARLLPLLAELDGPVGTATLTAIAYGLAATQPDERIAALDALLAVGGLPSFAGATLGSQLARLTSTKLIVLGRAVTQLEEAARIAPGMTWQVAAGALGGLLPAEHTGRAPVPAVTPTPAASSSASSSASSSVSLAASSASSAARAGGTQGGGDGRSPGGKGRAVHATPRGLPDLLTVASTAAAASGSRGEVPGLADLAARSGSTRLVVEARRLRRTLTG
;
A
#
# COMPACT_ATOMS: atom_id res chain seq x y z
N MET A 1 -20.61 46.28 44.79
CA MET A 1 -19.66 47.36 44.46
C MET A 1 -19.12 47.11 43.06
N SER A 2 -19.35 48.09 42.17
CA SER A 2 -19.11 48.09 40.74
C SER A 2 -17.62 48.29 40.40
N LEU A 3 -16.96 47.30 39.81
CA LEU A 3 -15.63 47.44 39.19
C LEU A 3 -15.46 46.50 37.99
N PHE A 4 -16.27 46.65 36.94
CA PHE A 4 -15.88 46.25 35.58
C PHE A 4 -16.52 47.21 34.58
N GLY A 5 -15.97 48.43 34.53
CA GLY A 5 -16.21 49.33 33.42
C GLY A 5 -15.71 48.67 32.14
N ARG A 6 -16.60 48.55 31.15
CA ARG A 6 -16.22 48.25 29.75
C ARG A 6 -15.22 49.32 29.31
N ARG A 7 -13.91 49.00 29.32
CA ARG A 7 -12.95 49.76 28.54
C ARG A 7 -13.38 49.60 27.08
N ARG A 8 -13.83 50.70 26.45
CA ARG A 8 -13.81 50.80 25.00
C ARG A 8 -12.33 50.69 24.59
N SER A 9 -11.92 49.51 24.16
CA SER A 9 -10.59 49.27 23.60
C SER A 9 -10.40 50.24 22.42
N GLY A 10 -9.33 51.04 22.44
CA GLY A 10 -8.93 51.80 21.26
C GLY A 10 -8.58 50.89 20.08
N PRO A 11 -8.30 51.45 18.89
CA PRO A 11 -7.86 50.68 17.73
C PRO A 11 -6.64 49.82 18.09
N ILE A 12 -6.61 48.59 17.60
CA ILE A 12 -5.54 47.63 17.91
C ILE A 12 -4.18 48.18 17.48
N ASP A 13 -3.20 48.16 18.38
CA ASP A 13 -1.83 48.53 18.10
C ASP A 13 -0.98 47.31 17.69
N TRP A 14 0.25 47.56 17.25
CA TRP A 14 1.13 46.48 16.80
C TRP A 14 1.50 45.46 17.89
N PRO A 15 1.88 45.83 19.12
CA PRO A 15 2.13 44.86 20.17
C PRO A 15 0.95 43.93 20.43
N ALA A 16 -0.29 44.46 20.43
CA ALA A 16 -1.48 43.65 20.58
C ALA A 16 -1.70 42.73 19.37
N LEU A 17 -1.58 43.24 18.14
CA LEU A 17 -1.69 42.43 16.92
C LEU A 17 -0.64 41.32 16.87
N HIS A 18 0.62 41.64 17.16
CA HIS A 18 1.72 40.67 17.19
C HIS A 18 1.50 39.58 18.25
N SER A 19 0.94 39.93 19.42
CA SER A 19 0.54 38.96 20.43
C SER A 19 -0.56 38.02 19.94
N LEU A 20 -1.57 38.53 19.24
CA LEU A 20 -2.63 37.70 18.66
C LEU A 20 -2.11 36.79 17.54
N LEU A 21 -1.17 37.29 16.72
CA LEU A 21 -0.49 36.51 15.68
C LEU A 21 0.26 35.31 16.27
N ARG A 22 1.08 35.54 17.32
CA ARG A 22 1.83 34.49 18.04
C ARG A 22 0.97 33.50 18.82
N ARG A 23 -0.31 33.82 19.05
CA ARG A 23 -1.27 32.95 19.74
C ARG A 23 -2.27 32.31 18.77
N GLY A 24 -2.13 32.54 17.46
CA GLY A 24 -3.04 32.02 16.44
C GLY A 24 -4.49 32.52 16.55
N LYS A 25 -4.75 33.67 17.19
CA LYS A 25 -6.11 34.17 17.45
C LYS A 25 -6.71 34.89 16.24
N PHE A 26 -6.79 34.24 15.08
CA PHE A 26 -7.22 34.84 13.82
C PHE A 26 -8.64 35.45 13.86
N ALA A 27 -9.59 34.86 14.60
CA ALA A 27 -10.93 35.43 14.73
C ALA A 27 -10.92 36.80 15.44
N ALA A 28 -10.11 36.92 16.51
CA ALA A 28 -9.93 38.19 17.22
C ALA A 28 -9.20 39.22 16.34
N ILE A 29 -8.30 38.78 15.45
CA ILE A 29 -7.67 39.67 14.47
C ILE A 29 -8.71 40.17 13.46
N VAL A 30 -9.53 39.30 12.87
CA VAL A 30 -10.58 39.73 11.93
C VAL A 30 -11.48 40.81 12.57
N ASP A 31 -11.94 40.58 13.80
CA ASP A 31 -12.79 41.55 14.49
C ASP A 31 -12.04 42.84 14.85
N ALA A 32 -10.80 42.75 15.35
CA ALA A 32 -10.00 43.92 15.69
C ALA A 32 -9.64 44.77 14.47
N LEU A 33 -9.48 44.13 13.31
CA LEU A 33 -9.22 44.83 12.07
C LEU A 33 -10.48 45.53 11.53
N ARG A 34 -11.71 45.15 11.89
CA ARG A 34 -12.93 45.73 11.29
C ARG A 34 -13.04 47.25 11.50
N ASP A 35 -12.68 47.72 12.68
CA ASP A 35 -12.86 49.11 13.10
C ASP A 35 -11.69 50.04 12.72
N LEU A 36 -10.69 49.54 11.98
CA LEU A 36 -9.52 50.31 11.54
C LEU A 36 -9.77 51.04 10.22
N ASP A 37 -9.27 52.28 10.15
CA ASP A 37 -9.14 53.03 8.90
C ASP A 37 -7.98 52.52 8.03
N GLU A 38 -7.94 52.93 6.76
CA GLU A 38 -6.91 52.48 5.82
C GLU A 38 -5.49 52.92 6.22
N PRO A 39 -5.22 54.15 6.69
CA PRO A 39 -3.91 54.53 7.23
C PRO A 39 -3.42 53.63 8.36
N GLN A 40 -4.29 53.29 9.32
CA GLN A 40 -3.97 52.40 10.44
C GLN A 40 -3.62 50.99 9.94
N ARG A 41 -4.40 50.44 9.00
CA ARG A 41 -4.12 49.15 8.37
C ARG A 41 -2.77 49.13 7.68
N VAL A 42 -2.48 50.15 6.88
CA VAL A 42 -1.22 50.24 6.12
C VAL A 42 -0.01 50.31 7.04
N GLU A 43 -0.12 51.02 8.17
CA GLU A 43 0.94 51.09 9.17
C GLU A 43 1.18 49.73 9.86
N LEU A 44 0.11 49.04 10.29
CA LEU A 44 0.22 47.67 10.80
C LEU A 44 0.80 46.70 9.75
N GLY A 45 0.40 46.87 8.49
CA GLY A 45 0.91 46.09 7.36
C GLY A 45 2.40 46.31 7.09
N ARG A 46 2.89 47.56 7.24
CA ARG A 46 4.32 47.89 7.13
C ARG A 46 5.12 47.15 8.20
N GLN A 47 4.62 47.12 9.43
CA GLN A 47 5.28 46.42 10.54
C GLN A 47 5.22 44.90 10.37
N LEU A 48 4.12 44.37 9.81
CA LEU A 48 3.98 42.96 9.45
C LEU A 48 5.00 42.50 8.40
N VAL A 49 5.22 43.30 7.35
CA VAL A 49 6.23 43.01 6.32
C VAL A 49 7.65 43.14 6.85
N ALA A 50 7.89 44.06 7.80
CA ALA A 50 9.18 44.29 8.42
C ALA A 50 9.57 43.24 9.47
N LEU A 51 8.68 42.30 9.83
CA LEU A 51 9.00 41.24 10.76
C LEU A 51 10.21 40.44 10.27
N PRO A 52 11.22 40.21 11.14
CA PRO A 52 12.41 39.48 10.75
C PRO A 52 12.04 38.06 10.32
N ARG A 53 12.85 37.52 9.40
CA ARG A 53 12.83 36.11 9.01
C ARG A 53 13.22 35.27 10.23
N SER A 54 12.24 34.87 11.04
CA SER A 54 12.44 33.91 12.11
C SER A 54 12.34 32.50 11.54
N GLY A 55 13.22 31.60 12.00
CA GLY A 55 13.14 30.16 11.74
C GLY A 55 12.05 29.46 12.56
N ASP A 56 10.99 30.20 12.93
CA ASP A 56 9.94 29.72 13.81
C ASP A 56 8.94 28.87 13.03
N TRP A 57 8.61 27.73 13.62
CA TRP A 57 7.58 26.82 13.12
C TRP A 57 6.19 27.40 13.38
N PHE A 58 5.32 27.43 12.36
CA PHE A 58 3.94 27.91 12.48
C PHE A 58 2.99 26.72 12.63
N ASN A 59 2.07 26.81 13.59
CA ASN A 59 0.89 25.94 13.57
C ASN A 59 -0.22 26.51 12.65
N GLU A 60 -1.27 25.72 12.38
CA GLU A 60 -2.42 26.08 11.53
C GLU A 60 -3.06 27.42 11.90
N GLN A 61 -3.23 27.66 13.21
CA GLN A 61 -3.89 28.86 13.73
C GLN A 61 -3.03 30.11 13.55
N GLU A 62 -1.72 29.98 13.78
CA GLU A 62 -0.76 31.06 13.54
C GLU A 62 -0.66 31.38 12.05
N ALA A 63 -0.47 30.39 11.19
CA ALA A 63 -0.40 30.60 9.73
C ALA A 63 -1.67 31.32 9.22
N THR A 64 -2.84 30.89 9.68
CA THR A 64 -4.12 31.56 9.37
C THR A 64 -4.15 33.00 9.88
N ALA A 65 -3.69 33.25 11.11
CA ALA A 65 -3.63 34.59 11.70
C ALA A 65 -2.71 35.54 10.89
N TYR A 66 -1.55 35.06 10.47
CA TYR A 66 -0.62 35.82 9.61
C TYR A 66 -1.22 36.10 8.23
N ALA A 67 -1.91 35.13 7.61
CA ALA A 67 -2.58 35.33 6.33
C ALA A 67 -3.74 36.34 6.42
N VAL A 68 -4.57 36.25 7.47
CA VAL A 68 -5.63 37.23 7.78
C VAL A 68 -5.05 38.62 7.94
N ALA A 69 -4.00 38.78 8.75
CA ALA A 69 -3.36 40.07 8.95
C ALA A 69 -2.72 40.61 7.66
N ALA A 70 -2.09 39.76 6.85
CA ALA A 70 -1.51 40.14 5.57
C ALA A 70 -2.58 40.70 4.62
N VAL A 71 -3.71 40.01 4.47
CA VAL A 71 -4.80 40.48 3.61
C VAL A 71 -5.52 41.70 4.19
N GLY A 72 -5.71 41.74 5.51
CA GLY A 72 -6.41 42.83 6.20
C GLY A 72 -5.60 44.11 6.39
N CYS A 73 -4.27 44.07 6.26
CA CYS A 73 -3.38 45.21 6.54
C CYS A 73 -2.46 45.63 5.37
N ALA A 74 -2.09 44.73 4.44
CA ALA A 74 -1.15 45.07 3.38
C ALA A 74 -1.72 46.13 2.43
N SER A 75 -0.89 47.07 1.95
CA SER A 75 -1.35 48.09 1.00
C SER A 75 -1.46 47.59 -0.45
N THR A 76 -0.80 46.48 -0.79
CA THR A 76 -0.76 45.91 -2.16
C THR A 76 -0.67 44.38 -2.10
N ALA A 77 -1.04 43.73 -3.20
CA ALA A 77 -0.87 42.28 -3.37
C ALA A 77 0.59 41.85 -3.18
N ALA A 78 1.55 42.59 -3.73
CA ALA A 78 2.98 42.29 -3.57
C ALA A 78 3.41 42.24 -2.09
N LYS A 79 2.92 43.16 -1.25
CA LYS A 79 3.20 43.16 0.19
C LYS A 79 2.52 42.00 0.91
N ALA A 80 1.27 41.68 0.58
CA ALA A 80 0.61 40.51 1.15
C ALA A 80 1.36 39.20 0.81
N VAL A 81 1.81 39.07 -0.44
CA VAL A 81 2.63 37.94 -0.90
C VAL A 81 3.96 37.86 -0.14
N THR A 82 4.61 38.97 0.22
CA THR A 82 5.86 38.88 1.02
C THR A 82 5.66 38.23 2.39
N VAL A 83 4.45 38.28 2.95
CA VAL A 83 4.11 37.64 4.22
C VAL A 83 3.66 36.20 4.02
N ILE A 84 2.72 35.97 3.08
CA ILE A 84 2.11 34.65 2.83
C ILE A 84 3.06 33.72 2.10
N ALA A 85 3.85 34.24 1.15
CA ALA A 85 4.76 33.47 0.31
C ALA A 85 6.22 33.50 0.76
N ARG A 86 6.47 33.76 2.06
CA ARG A 86 7.82 33.69 2.63
C ARG A 86 8.29 32.24 2.74
N HIS A 87 9.60 32.02 2.60
CA HIS A 87 10.23 30.72 2.81
C HIS A 87 9.91 30.20 4.23
N GLY A 88 9.51 28.93 4.36
CA GLY A 88 9.13 28.31 5.64
C GLY A 88 7.71 28.61 6.12
N PHE A 89 6.91 29.42 5.40
CA PHE A 89 5.49 29.58 5.75
C PHE A 89 4.70 28.33 5.34
N PRO A 90 3.81 27.78 6.19
CA PRO A 90 3.01 26.61 5.84
C PRO A 90 1.69 27.03 5.19
N TRP A 91 1.73 27.34 3.88
CA TRP A 91 0.55 27.74 3.10
C TRP A 91 -0.57 26.70 3.18
N SER A 92 -0.17 25.43 3.27
CA SER A 92 -1.05 24.26 3.35
C SER A 92 -1.95 24.26 4.58
N ALA A 93 -1.52 24.93 5.65
CA ALA A 93 -2.22 24.99 6.93
C ALA A 93 -3.07 26.26 7.08
N VAL A 94 -3.18 27.10 6.05
CA VAL A 94 -4.00 28.31 6.13
C VAL A 94 -5.47 27.96 5.92
N LEU A 95 -6.30 28.28 6.91
CA LEU A 95 -7.75 28.23 6.75
C LEU A 95 -8.20 29.39 5.86
N THR A 96 -8.77 29.06 4.71
CA THR A 96 -9.23 30.03 3.70
C THR A 96 -10.40 30.91 4.14
N PRO A 97 -11.45 30.41 4.84
CA PRO A 97 -12.63 31.22 5.13
C PRO A 97 -12.37 32.49 5.97
N PRO A 98 -11.50 32.47 7.00
CA PRO A 98 -11.09 33.69 7.70
C PRO A 98 -10.38 34.72 6.81
N VAL A 99 -9.54 34.25 5.88
CA VAL A 99 -8.80 35.13 4.95
C VAL A 99 -9.76 35.83 3.99
N LEU A 100 -10.72 35.08 3.42
CA LEU A 100 -11.75 35.65 2.55
C LEU A 100 -12.68 36.61 3.30
N ARG A 101 -13.01 36.32 4.57
CA ARG A 101 -13.78 37.25 5.41
C ARG A 101 -13.03 38.55 5.62
N ALA A 102 -11.73 38.50 5.94
CA ALA A 102 -10.91 39.69 6.07
C ALA A 102 -10.80 40.48 4.75
N ALA A 103 -10.71 39.78 3.62
CA ALA A 103 -10.71 40.39 2.29
C ALA A 103 -12.05 41.10 1.98
N ALA A 104 -13.17 40.46 2.33
CA ALA A 104 -14.51 40.98 2.11
C ALA A 104 -14.83 42.16 3.02
N ASP A 105 -14.53 42.07 4.33
CA ASP A 105 -14.75 43.15 5.30
C ASP A 105 -13.99 44.43 4.91
N ARG A 106 -12.82 44.30 4.27
CA ARG A 106 -12.01 45.42 3.75
C ARG A 106 -12.33 45.81 2.30
N ALA A 107 -13.09 44.99 1.56
CA ALA A 107 -13.30 45.12 0.12
C ALA A 107 -11.97 45.25 -0.67
N VAL A 108 -11.04 44.31 -0.46
CA VAL A 108 -9.68 44.37 -1.03
C VAL A 108 -9.69 44.40 -2.57
N PRO A 109 -9.24 45.50 -3.22
CA PRO A 109 -9.35 45.65 -4.68
C PRO A 109 -8.33 44.83 -5.47
N TRP A 110 -7.23 44.40 -4.83
CA TRP A 110 -6.13 43.64 -5.47
C TRP A 110 -6.20 42.14 -5.16
N LEU A 111 -7.34 41.62 -4.70
CA LEU A 111 -7.51 40.22 -4.31
C LEU A 111 -7.18 39.23 -5.46
N GLY A 112 -7.57 39.58 -6.69
CA GLY A 112 -7.26 38.79 -7.88
C GLY A 112 -5.75 38.75 -8.17
N GLU A 113 -5.08 39.90 -8.08
CA GLU A 113 -3.62 40.00 -8.25
C GLU A 113 -2.86 39.19 -7.18
N LEU A 114 -3.36 39.17 -5.93
CA LEU A 114 -2.83 38.30 -4.87
C LEU A 114 -2.92 36.83 -5.28
N GLY A 115 -4.09 36.39 -5.74
CA GLY A 115 -4.31 35.02 -6.23
C GLY A 115 -3.34 34.64 -7.35
N THR A 116 -3.18 35.49 -8.36
CA THR A 116 -2.25 35.25 -9.49
C THR A 116 -0.81 35.13 -9.02
N ARG A 117 -0.34 36.05 -8.16
CA ARG A 117 1.03 36.01 -7.64
C ARG A 117 1.30 34.80 -6.75
N LEU A 118 0.29 34.31 -6.03
CA LEU A 118 0.38 33.07 -5.24
C LEU A 118 0.42 31.83 -6.15
N ALA A 119 -0.33 31.83 -7.26
CA ALA A 119 -0.30 30.76 -8.26
C ALA A 119 1.11 30.60 -8.86
N ASP A 120 1.78 31.70 -9.21
CA ASP A 120 3.16 31.70 -9.73
C ASP A 120 4.20 31.17 -8.71
N ARG A 121 3.86 31.24 -7.42
CA ARG A 121 4.73 30.85 -6.30
C ARG A 121 4.32 29.54 -5.64
N LEU A 122 3.38 28.79 -6.21
CA LEU A 122 3.02 27.47 -5.70
C LEU A 122 4.30 26.60 -5.57
N PRO A 123 4.51 25.91 -4.43
CA PRO A 123 5.66 25.05 -4.26
C PRO A 123 5.64 23.88 -5.24
N ARG A 124 6.79 23.24 -5.46
CA ARG A 124 6.89 22.07 -6.37
C ARG A 124 5.95 20.94 -5.93
N ASP A 125 5.87 20.68 -4.62
CA ASP A 125 4.92 19.74 -4.03
C ASP A 125 3.63 20.47 -3.62
N ALA A 126 2.99 21.15 -4.58
CA ALA A 126 1.79 21.96 -4.34
C ALA A 126 0.73 21.15 -3.58
N THR A 127 0.61 21.38 -2.27
CA THR A 127 -0.36 20.69 -1.43
C THR A 127 -1.77 21.19 -1.74
N PHE A 128 -2.77 20.37 -1.39
CA PHE A 128 -4.18 20.75 -1.52
C PHE A 128 -4.48 22.09 -0.83
N GLY A 129 -3.94 22.34 0.38
CA GLY A 129 -4.18 23.57 1.11
C GLY A 129 -3.62 24.82 0.42
N SER A 130 -2.38 24.75 -0.08
CA SER A 130 -1.73 25.86 -0.80
C SER A 130 -2.47 26.21 -2.09
N TRP A 131 -2.88 25.19 -2.83
CA TRP A 131 -3.71 25.36 -4.03
C TRP A 131 -5.10 25.90 -3.68
N ARG A 132 -5.75 25.35 -2.65
CA ARG A 132 -7.11 25.73 -2.24
C ARG A 132 -7.20 27.20 -1.84
N LEU A 133 -6.27 27.69 -1.03
CA LEU A 133 -6.17 29.12 -0.70
C LEU A 133 -6.09 29.97 -1.97
N THR A 134 -5.20 29.61 -2.89
CA THR A 134 -4.97 30.34 -4.13
C THR A 134 -6.20 30.34 -5.03
N ALA A 135 -6.81 29.17 -5.25
CA ALA A 135 -7.99 28.98 -6.07
C ALA A 135 -9.20 29.76 -5.51
N ASP A 136 -9.44 29.70 -4.21
CA ASP A 136 -10.57 30.39 -3.58
C ASP A 136 -10.40 31.92 -3.61
N LEU A 137 -9.18 32.45 -3.52
CA LEU A 137 -8.91 33.89 -3.70
C LEU A 137 -9.20 34.34 -5.14
N LEU A 138 -8.76 33.56 -6.13
CA LEU A 138 -9.03 33.82 -7.55
C LEU A 138 -10.54 33.80 -7.84
N LEU A 139 -11.26 32.82 -7.29
CA LEU A 139 -12.72 32.71 -7.44
C LEU A 139 -13.46 33.87 -6.77
N ALA A 140 -13.09 34.23 -5.55
CA ALA A 140 -13.71 35.35 -4.85
C ALA A 140 -13.50 36.69 -5.57
N ALA A 141 -12.37 36.83 -6.29
CA ALA A 141 -12.06 38.01 -7.08
C ALA A 141 -12.61 37.98 -8.52
N GLY A 142 -13.14 36.85 -9.00
CA GLY A 142 -13.49 36.68 -10.41
C GLY A 142 -12.30 36.78 -11.36
N ALA A 143 -11.10 36.40 -10.90
CA ALA A 143 -9.85 36.51 -11.66
C ALA A 143 -9.70 35.39 -12.71
N PRO A 144 -8.91 35.60 -13.78
CA PRO A 144 -8.61 34.56 -14.78
C PRO A 144 -7.99 33.31 -14.16
N VAL A 145 -8.35 32.14 -14.70
CA VAL A 145 -7.85 30.84 -14.25
C VAL A 145 -6.38 30.67 -14.67
N PRO A 146 -5.44 30.42 -13.74
CA PRO A 146 -4.05 30.14 -14.09
C PRO A 146 -3.89 28.83 -14.84
N THR A 147 -3.11 28.82 -15.91
CA THR A 147 -2.84 27.65 -16.77
C THR A 147 -1.47 27.00 -16.52
N GLY A 148 -0.72 27.48 -15.53
CA GLY A 148 0.58 26.90 -15.18
C GLY A 148 0.47 25.48 -14.62
N GLU A 149 1.47 24.65 -14.92
CA GLU A 149 1.53 23.22 -14.55
C GLU A 149 1.20 22.97 -13.07
N ARG A 150 1.78 23.75 -12.15
CA ARG A 150 1.56 23.61 -10.69
C ARG A 150 0.11 23.87 -10.27
N PHE A 151 -0.60 24.72 -11.00
CA PHE A 151 -2.01 24.98 -10.73
C PHE A 151 -2.89 23.83 -11.22
N VAL A 152 -2.54 23.21 -12.35
CA VAL A 152 -3.17 21.98 -12.85
C VAL A 152 -2.96 20.82 -11.86
N ASP A 153 -1.75 20.65 -11.34
CA ASP A 153 -1.42 19.64 -10.31
C ASP A 153 -2.30 19.76 -9.07
N GLY A 154 -2.41 20.97 -8.53
CA GLY A 154 -3.23 21.23 -7.35
C GLY A 154 -4.73 21.00 -7.61
N TRP A 155 -5.21 21.28 -8.83
CA TRP A 155 -6.59 20.99 -9.23
C TRP A 155 -6.87 19.49 -9.34
N LEU A 156 -5.97 18.73 -9.98
CA LEU A 156 -6.07 17.27 -10.02
C LEU A 156 -6.04 16.66 -8.62
N LEU A 157 -5.18 17.18 -7.74
CA LEU A 157 -5.16 16.81 -6.32
C LEU A 157 -6.49 17.13 -5.63
N ALA A 158 -7.11 18.28 -5.91
CA ALA A 158 -8.42 18.66 -5.37
C ALA A 158 -9.52 17.69 -5.81
N LEU A 159 -9.52 17.24 -7.06
CA LEU A 159 -10.43 16.20 -7.54
C LEU A 159 -10.19 14.86 -6.81
N ARG A 160 -8.95 14.55 -6.44
CA ARG A 160 -8.60 13.35 -5.68
C ARG A 160 -9.05 13.40 -4.21
N VAL A 161 -8.84 14.53 -3.52
CA VAL A 161 -9.17 14.72 -2.09
C VAL A 161 -10.56 15.30 -1.85
N ARG A 162 -11.40 15.34 -2.90
CA ARG A 162 -12.80 15.76 -2.87
C ARG A 162 -13.59 15.12 -1.72
N ARG A 163 -14.72 15.75 -1.37
CA ARG A 163 -15.64 15.19 -0.38
C ARG A 163 -16.22 13.86 -0.87
N HIS A 164 -16.37 12.92 0.05
CA HIS A 164 -16.76 11.54 -0.30
C HIS A 164 -18.23 11.37 -0.68
N ASP A 165 -19.06 12.37 -0.41
CA ASP A 165 -20.43 12.45 -0.91
C ASP A 165 -20.50 12.89 -2.38
N ARG A 166 -19.38 13.32 -2.98
CA ARG A 166 -19.29 13.77 -4.37
C ARG A 166 -18.43 12.85 -5.23
N THR A 167 -18.93 12.59 -6.43
CA THR A 167 -18.16 11.87 -7.45
C THR A 167 -17.17 12.82 -8.16
N VAL A 168 -16.21 12.26 -8.89
CA VAL A 168 -15.32 13.09 -9.74
C VAL A 168 -16.14 13.89 -10.75
N LEU A 169 -17.18 13.28 -11.30
CA LEU A 169 -18.10 13.94 -12.22
C LEU A 169 -18.84 15.10 -11.55
N ASP A 170 -19.33 14.93 -10.32
CA ASP A 170 -19.98 16.02 -9.58
C ASP A 170 -19.02 17.20 -9.34
N GLU A 171 -17.76 16.92 -9.01
CA GLU A 171 -16.74 17.96 -8.85
C GLU A 171 -16.38 18.62 -10.17
N LEU A 172 -16.22 17.88 -11.26
CA LEU A 172 -15.97 18.45 -12.59
C LEU A 172 -17.16 19.31 -13.05
N ARG A 173 -18.40 18.90 -12.77
CA ARG A 173 -19.61 19.68 -13.02
C ARG A 173 -19.63 20.99 -12.22
N ALA A 174 -19.34 20.92 -10.93
CA ALA A 174 -19.35 22.08 -10.04
C ALA A 174 -18.13 23.01 -10.20
N SER A 175 -17.02 22.48 -10.73
CA SER A 175 -15.75 23.21 -10.82
C SER A 175 -15.77 24.23 -11.95
N PRO A 176 -15.57 25.53 -11.65
CA PRO A 176 -15.43 26.58 -12.66
C PRO A 176 -14.11 26.48 -13.43
N PHE A 177 -13.18 25.65 -12.97
CA PHE A 177 -11.88 25.45 -13.60
C PHE A 177 -11.87 24.38 -14.69
N THR A 178 -12.94 23.57 -14.78
CA THR A 178 -12.94 22.35 -15.60
C THR A 178 -12.68 22.66 -17.07
N ASP A 179 -13.36 23.65 -17.64
CA ASP A 179 -13.29 23.90 -19.08
C ASP A 179 -11.91 24.44 -19.51
N THR A 180 -11.18 25.11 -18.60
CA THR A 180 -9.83 25.63 -18.84
C THR A 180 -8.73 24.61 -18.52
N LEU A 181 -8.86 23.86 -17.42
CA LEU A 181 -7.78 22.99 -16.92
C LEU A 181 -7.87 21.55 -17.43
N LEU A 182 -9.04 21.07 -17.83
CA LEU A 182 -9.19 19.70 -18.32
C LEU A 182 -8.35 19.41 -19.57
N PRO A 183 -8.28 20.30 -20.59
CA PRO A 183 -7.41 20.05 -21.74
C PRO A 183 -5.93 19.93 -21.35
N LEU A 184 -5.44 20.83 -20.50
CA LEU A 184 -4.06 20.84 -20.00
C LEU A 184 -3.75 19.60 -19.16
N ALA A 185 -4.72 19.12 -18.39
CA ALA A 185 -4.56 17.87 -17.64
C ALA A 185 -4.37 16.68 -18.59
N PHE A 186 -5.07 16.64 -19.72
CA PHE A 186 -4.97 15.54 -20.71
C PHE A 186 -3.67 15.55 -21.52
N GLU A 187 -2.88 16.63 -21.48
CA GLU A 187 -1.52 16.66 -22.05
C GLU A 187 -0.52 15.87 -21.19
N ARG A 188 -0.86 15.57 -19.93
CA ARG A 188 0.02 14.90 -18.98
C ARG A 188 -0.07 13.38 -19.05
N ASP A 189 1.08 12.72 -18.91
CA ASP A 189 1.16 11.25 -18.93
C ASP A 189 0.52 10.58 -17.70
N ASP A 190 0.38 11.31 -16.60
CA ASP A 190 -0.12 10.82 -15.32
C ASP A 190 -1.62 11.07 -15.08
N VAL A 191 -2.33 11.72 -16.02
CA VAL A 191 -3.73 12.16 -15.82
C VAL A 191 -4.66 11.03 -15.39
N ALA A 192 -4.51 9.85 -15.97
CA ALA A 192 -5.28 8.66 -15.63
C ALA A 192 -5.01 8.16 -14.20
N ALA A 193 -3.80 8.35 -13.68
CA ALA A 193 -3.42 7.96 -12.32
C ALA A 193 -3.68 9.07 -11.28
N SER A 194 -3.91 10.31 -11.73
CA SER A 194 -4.00 11.50 -10.87
C SER A 194 -5.25 11.51 -9.96
N VAL A 195 -6.37 10.92 -10.40
CA VAL A 195 -7.65 10.89 -9.66
C VAL A 195 -8.12 9.44 -9.46
N GLY A 196 -8.28 9.05 -8.19
CA GLY A 196 -8.51 7.66 -7.75
C GLY A 196 -9.72 6.93 -8.36
N ALA A 197 -9.80 5.62 -8.15
CA ALA A 197 -10.58 4.68 -8.95
C ALA A 197 -12.03 4.44 -8.45
N HIS A 198 -12.87 5.48 -8.46
CA HIS A 198 -14.30 5.39 -8.12
C HIS A 198 -15.19 5.79 -9.31
N ASP A 199 -16.07 4.90 -9.74
CA ASP A 199 -16.95 5.10 -10.89
C ASP A 199 -17.91 6.26 -10.59
N PRO A 200 -17.95 7.30 -11.45
CA PRO A 200 -18.75 8.48 -11.18
C PRO A 200 -20.26 8.26 -11.38
N VAL A 201 -20.66 7.21 -12.10
CA VAL A 201 -22.06 6.92 -12.42
C VAL A 201 -22.64 5.93 -11.42
N THR A 202 -21.94 4.81 -11.19
CA THR A 202 -22.43 3.73 -10.34
C THR A 202 -22.10 3.91 -8.86
N ARG A 203 -21.21 4.86 -8.55
CA ARG A 203 -20.65 5.09 -7.22
C ARG A 203 -19.97 3.85 -6.60
N GLN A 204 -19.42 2.98 -7.44
CA GLN A 204 -18.69 1.78 -7.03
C GLN A 204 -17.18 1.94 -7.28
N TRP A 205 -16.39 1.18 -6.54
CA TRP A 205 -14.96 1.07 -6.83
C TRP A 205 -14.77 0.38 -8.17
N THR A 206 -13.91 0.96 -8.98
CA THR A 206 -13.67 0.54 -10.34
C THR A 206 -12.16 0.38 -10.52
N THR A 207 -11.72 -0.53 -11.38
CA THR A 207 -10.30 -0.67 -11.72
C THR A 207 -9.82 0.40 -12.72
N SER A 208 -10.70 1.33 -13.06
CA SER A 208 -10.47 2.31 -14.13
C SER A 208 -10.46 3.74 -13.60
N PRO A 209 -9.63 4.62 -14.18
CA PRO A 209 -9.52 6.02 -13.76
C PRO A 209 -10.87 6.73 -13.71
N ALA A 210 -11.24 7.25 -12.55
CA ALA A 210 -12.52 7.95 -12.37
C ALA A 210 -12.62 9.21 -13.24
N ILE A 211 -11.50 9.90 -13.48
CA ILE A 211 -11.46 11.08 -14.33
C ILE A 211 -11.81 10.75 -15.77
N LEU A 212 -11.30 9.66 -16.35
CA LEU A 212 -11.61 9.27 -17.73
C LEU A 212 -13.09 8.91 -17.89
N LEU A 213 -13.66 8.17 -16.94
CA LEU A 213 -15.11 7.86 -16.96
C LEU A 213 -15.97 9.11 -16.76
N ALA A 214 -15.52 10.05 -15.93
CA ALA A 214 -16.23 11.31 -15.75
C ALA A 214 -16.17 12.16 -17.02
N VAL A 215 -15.03 12.20 -17.71
CA VAL A 215 -14.93 12.85 -19.03
C VAL A 215 -15.84 12.18 -20.05
N ALA A 216 -15.95 10.85 -20.06
CA ALA A 216 -16.89 10.16 -20.95
C ALA A 216 -18.34 10.58 -20.69
N ALA A 217 -18.73 10.75 -19.43
CA ALA A 217 -20.04 11.28 -19.07
C ALA A 217 -20.21 12.75 -19.51
N LEU A 218 -19.18 13.59 -19.37
CA LEU A 218 -19.21 14.97 -19.88
C LEU A 218 -19.29 15.05 -21.41
N VAL A 219 -18.72 14.07 -22.13
CA VAL A 219 -18.88 13.91 -23.59
C VAL A 219 -20.33 13.57 -23.91
N ALA A 220 -20.93 12.62 -23.18
CA ALA A 220 -22.35 12.28 -23.35
C ALA A 220 -23.30 13.44 -23.03
N GLU A 221 -22.90 14.33 -22.10
CA GLU A 221 -23.62 15.57 -21.76
C GLU A 221 -23.38 16.71 -22.77
N GLY A 222 -22.44 16.57 -23.69
CA GLY A 222 -22.08 17.61 -24.67
C GLY A 222 -21.22 18.74 -24.12
N ARG A 223 -20.69 18.63 -22.89
CA ARG A 223 -19.76 19.62 -22.31
C ARG A 223 -18.33 19.46 -22.82
N VAL A 224 -17.95 18.23 -23.21
CA VAL A 224 -16.65 17.92 -23.82
C VAL A 224 -16.87 17.44 -25.25
N GLU A 225 -16.09 17.96 -26.19
CA GLU A 225 -16.18 17.56 -27.59
C GLU A 225 -15.76 16.10 -27.79
N ARG A 226 -16.61 15.32 -28.47
CA ARG A 226 -16.41 13.88 -28.69
C ARG A 226 -15.15 13.57 -29.52
N ALA A 227 -14.91 14.33 -30.59
CA ALA A 227 -13.74 14.15 -31.45
C ALA A 227 -12.44 14.38 -30.65
N TRP A 228 -12.36 15.49 -29.91
CA TRP A 228 -11.24 15.79 -29.02
C TRP A 228 -10.97 14.67 -28.01
N ALA A 229 -12.01 14.16 -27.35
CA ALA A 229 -11.88 13.10 -26.35
C ALA A 229 -11.35 11.79 -26.96
N LEU A 230 -11.82 11.43 -28.15
CA LEU A 230 -11.36 10.24 -28.86
C LEU A 230 -9.90 10.39 -29.33
N ASP A 231 -9.53 11.55 -29.86
CA ASP A 231 -8.15 11.82 -30.32
C ASP A 231 -7.17 11.76 -29.15
N ARG A 232 -7.47 12.42 -28.03
CA ARG A 232 -6.65 12.33 -26.81
C ARG A 232 -6.58 10.91 -26.26
N CYS A 233 -7.66 10.13 -26.37
CA CYS A 233 -7.65 8.72 -25.97
C CYS A 233 -6.69 7.90 -26.82
N LEU A 234 -6.66 8.10 -28.14
CA LEU A 234 -5.80 7.34 -29.05
C LEU A 234 -4.34 7.77 -28.96
N ASP A 235 -4.07 9.07 -28.82
CA ASP A 235 -2.73 9.60 -28.52
C ASP A 235 -2.20 9.02 -27.19
N ALA A 236 -3.09 8.88 -26.20
CA ALA A 236 -2.76 8.27 -24.92
C ALA A 236 -2.36 6.79 -25.05
N LEU A 237 -2.99 6.06 -25.98
CA LEU A 237 -2.75 4.63 -26.21
C LEU A 237 -1.52 4.34 -27.08
N LEU A 238 -1.11 5.28 -27.94
CA LEU A 238 0.10 5.17 -28.77
C LEU A 238 1.40 5.43 -27.99
N GLY A 239 1.34 6.22 -26.91
CA GLY A 239 2.52 6.59 -26.14
C GLY A 239 3.08 5.48 -25.25
N THR A 240 4.34 5.64 -24.82
CA THR A 240 5.03 4.72 -23.91
C THR A 240 4.59 4.96 -22.46
N ARG A 241 3.40 4.45 -22.10
CA ARG A 241 2.82 4.62 -20.75
C ARG A 241 2.76 3.30 -19.96
N PRO A 242 2.72 3.35 -18.60
CA PRO A 242 2.56 2.16 -17.78
C PRO A 242 1.27 1.38 -18.10
N LYS A 243 1.29 0.05 -17.94
CA LYS A 243 0.13 -0.84 -18.23
C LYS A 243 -1.16 -0.43 -17.49
N SER A 244 -1.04 0.04 -16.25
CA SER A 244 -2.19 0.50 -15.44
C SER A 244 -2.89 1.72 -16.05
N VAL A 245 -2.13 2.64 -16.64
CA VAL A 245 -2.64 3.83 -17.34
C VAL A 245 -3.32 3.43 -18.65
N LEU A 246 -2.69 2.56 -19.44
CA LEU A 246 -3.24 2.05 -20.70
C LEU A 246 -4.57 1.29 -20.51
N HIS A 247 -4.72 0.54 -19.41
CA HIS A 247 -6.00 -0.09 -19.08
C HIS A 247 -7.13 0.93 -18.87
N GLY A 248 -6.82 2.10 -18.29
CA GLY A 248 -7.77 3.18 -18.13
C GLY A 248 -8.26 3.73 -19.47
N PHE A 249 -7.33 4.00 -20.39
CA PHE A 249 -7.66 4.53 -21.71
C PHE A 249 -8.35 3.52 -22.62
N THR A 250 -8.04 2.23 -22.54
CA THR A 250 -8.78 1.19 -23.29
C THR A 250 -10.23 1.11 -22.84
N ARG A 251 -10.53 1.21 -21.54
CA ARG A 251 -11.92 1.30 -21.09
C ARG A 251 -12.59 2.63 -21.45
N PHE A 252 -11.85 3.74 -21.38
CA PHE A 252 -12.37 5.04 -21.81
C PHE A 252 -12.83 4.98 -23.28
N HIS A 253 -12.01 4.38 -24.13
CA HIS A 253 -12.35 4.06 -25.52
C HIS A 253 -13.62 3.18 -25.62
N ASP A 254 -13.70 2.07 -24.88
CA ASP A 254 -14.88 1.20 -24.88
C ASP A 254 -16.17 1.95 -24.49
N VAL A 255 -16.10 2.87 -23.53
CA VAL A 255 -17.24 3.68 -23.08
C VAL A 255 -17.62 4.75 -24.10
N LEU A 256 -16.63 5.36 -24.78
CA LEU A 256 -16.91 6.28 -25.89
C LEU A 256 -17.61 5.55 -27.05
N ALA A 257 -17.37 4.24 -27.20
CA ALA A 257 -17.94 3.39 -28.24
C ALA A 257 -17.87 4.03 -29.64
N PRO A 258 -16.65 4.19 -30.22
CA PRO A 258 -16.50 4.83 -31.52
C PRO A 258 -17.28 4.12 -32.62
N THR A 259 -17.94 4.91 -33.47
CA THR A 259 -18.69 4.41 -34.62
C THR A 259 -17.74 3.93 -35.73
N GLY A 260 -18.26 3.14 -36.67
CA GLY A 260 -17.47 2.67 -37.82
C GLY A 260 -16.84 3.82 -38.63
N ALA A 261 -17.56 4.93 -38.79
CA ALA A 261 -17.03 6.13 -39.45
C ALA A 261 -15.87 6.77 -38.66
N GLU A 262 -16.04 6.95 -37.33
CA GLU A 262 -14.98 7.50 -36.46
C GLU A 262 -13.72 6.62 -36.43
N VAL A 263 -13.90 5.30 -36.59
CA VAL A 263 -12.81 4.32 -36.72
C VAL A 263 -12.14 4.41 -38.08
N ALA A 264 -12.91 4.52 -39.17
CA ALA A 264 -12.40 4.63 -40.53
C ALA A 264 -11.56 5.91 -40.70
N ASP A 265 -12.04 7.05 -40.19
CA ASP A 265 -11.32 8.33 -40.21
C ASP A 265 -9.97 8.27 -39.48
N ARG A 266 -9.79 7.28 -38.59
CA ARG A 266 -8.60 7.07 -37.75
C ARG A 266 -7.94 5.71 -37.99
N ALA A 267 -8.21 5.06 -39.13
CA ALA A 267 -7.77 3.70 -39.40
C ALA A 267 -6.24 3.54 -39.28
N THR A 268 -5.47 4.53 -39.75
CA THR A 268 -4.01 4.55 -39.65
C THR A 268 -3.52 4.48 -38.19
N ILE A 269 -4.21 5.16 -37.26
CA ILE A 269 -3.86 5.14 -35.83
C ILE A 269 -4.17 3.76 -35.23
N TYR A 270 -5.33 3.17 -35.54
CA TYR A 270 -5.65 1.82 -35.06
C TYR A 270 -4.73 0.74 -35.62
N LEU A 271 -4.32 0.84 -36.89
CA LEU A 271 -3.35 -0.08 -37.47
C LEU A 271 -1.99 0.03 -36.78
N LYS A 272 -1.55 1.25 -36.47
CA LYS A 272 -0.33 1.47 -35.68
C LYS A 272 -0.45 0.94 -34.25
N LEU A 273 -1.60 1.11 -33.60
CA LEU A 273 -1.88 0.52 -32.28
C LEU A 273 -1.84 -1.01 -32.33
N LEU A 274 -2.31 -1.61 -33.42
CA LEU A 274 -2.30 -3.05 -33.62
C LEU A 274 -0.86 -3.60 -33.76
N THR A 275 0.03 -2.88 -34.44
CA THR A 275 1.41 -3.31 -34.65
C THR A 275 2.33 -3.00 -33.46
N ASP A 276 2.25 -1.79 -32.91
CA ASP A 276 3.30 -1.23 -32.05
C ASP A 276 2.93 -1.24 -30.55
N ALA A 277 1.64 -1.28 -30.22
CA ALA A 277 1.22 -1.10 -28.82
C ALA A 277 1.37 -2.39 -27.97
N ALA A 278 1.21 -2.23 -26.66
CA ALA A 278 1.17 -3.33 -25.70
C ALA A 278 0.00 -4.30 -26.01
N GLY A 279 0.17 -5.59 -25.73
CA GLY A 279 -0.77 -6.65 -26.19
C GLY A 279 -2.25 -6.42 -25.87
N SER A 280 -2.61 -5.81 -24.74
CA SER A 280 -4.01 -5.48 -24.43
C SER A 280 -4.60 -4.37 -25.32
N VAL A 281 -3.77 -3.37 -25.66
CA VAL A 281 -4.14 -2.27 -26.55
C VAL A 281 -4.21 -2.76 -27.99
N ALA A 282 -3.25 -3.58 -28.42
CA ALA A 282 -3.29 -4.24 -29.72
C ALA A 282 -4.53 -5.13 -29.89
N THR A 283 -4.93 -5.86 -28.84
CA THR A 283 -6.17 -6.66 -28.83
C THR A 283 -7.43 -5.80 -28.99
N MET A 284 -7.47 -4.64 -28.32
CA MET A 284 -8.56 -3.68 -28.49
C MET A 284 -8.61 -3.15 -29.94
N ALA A 285 -7.47 -2.69 -30.47
CA ALA A 285 -7.37 -2.18 -31.84
C ALA A 285 -7.81 -3.24 -32.87
N GLN A 286 -7.37 -4.50 -32.72
CA GLN A 286 -7.77 -5.62 -33.56
C GLN A 286 -9.29 -5.84 -33.56
N LYS A 287 -9.92 -5.79 -32.38
CA LYS A 287 -11.38 -5.98 -32.24
C LYS A 287 -12.15 -4.86 -32.95
N VAL A 288 -11.70 -3.62 -32.80
CA VAL A 288 -12.31 -2.43 -33.40
C VAL A 288 -12.17 -2.47 -34.92
N LEU A 289 -10.96 -2.72 -35.42
CA LEU A 289 -10.68 -2.85 -36.86
C LEU A 289 -11.49 -3.98 -37.51
N ARG A 290 -11.60 -5.14 -36.86
CA ARG A 290 -12.41 -6.26 -37.38
C ARG A 290 -13.89 -5.89 -37.48
N THR A 291 -14.42 -5.14 -36.51
CA THR A 291 -15.82 -4.71 -36.53
C THR A 291 -16.06 -3.69 -37.65
N ALA A 292 -15.10 -2.81 -37.91
CA ALA A 292 -15.14 -1.85 -39.02
C ALA A 292 -14.98 -2.54 -40.40
N ASP A 293 -14.12 -3.55 -40.50
CA ASP A 293 -13.99 -4.40 -41.70
C ASP A 293 -15.27 -5.20 -41.99
N GLU A 294 -15.95 -5.74 -40.98
CA GLU A 294 -17.28 -6.37 -41.15
C GLU A 294 -18.33 -5.39 -41.71
N ALA A 295 -18.17 -4.08 -41.47
CA ALA A 295 -18.99 -3.01 -42.03
C ALA A 295 -18.49 -2.49 -43.40
N GLY A 296 -17.38 -3.01 -43.92
CA GLY A 296 -16.80 -2.64 -45.22
C GLY A 296 -16.08 -1.29 -45.24
N THR A 297 -15.63 -0.77 -44.09
CA THR A 297 -15.02 0.57 -43.99
C THR A 297 -13.50 0.56 -43.81
N VAL A 298 -12.84 -0.60 -43.98
CA VAL A 298 -11.39 -0.77 -43.83
C VAL A 298 -10.83 -1.44 -45.07
N GLU A 299 -9.80 -0.85 -45.67
CA GLU A 299 -9.10 -1.39 -46.84
C GLU A 299 -8.29 -2.65 -46.51
N LEU A 300 -8.21 -3.59 -47.45
CA LEU A 300 -7.55 -4.89 -47.25
C LEU A 300 -6.02 -4.78 -47.13
N GLU A 301 -5.39 -3.99 -47.98
CA GLU A 301 -3.93 -3.84 -48.08
C GLU A 301 -3.28 -3.39 -46.75
N PRO A 302 -3.74 -2.30 -46.10
CA PRO A 302 -3.19 -1.89 -44.81
C PRO A 302 -3.36 -2.95 -43.70
N VAL A 303 -4.42 -3.77 -43.77
CA VAL A 303 -4.65 -4.87 -42.84
C VAL A 303 -3.65 -6.01 -43.06
N LEU A 304 -3.34 -6.35 -44.31
CA LEU A 304 -2.33 -7.37 -44.63
C LEU A 304 -0.93 -6.93 -44.18
N ASP A 305 -0.56 -5.67 -44.41
CA ASP A 305 0.73 -5.13 -43.98
C ASP A 305 0.88 -5.16 -42.46
N ALA A 306 -0.11 -4.67 -41.71
CA ALA A 306 -0.10 -4.73 -40.25
C ALA A 306 -0.08 -6.18 -39.72
N SER A 307 -0.74 -7.11 -40.43
CA SER A 307 -0.81 -8.52 -40.04
C SER A 307 0.55 -9.21 -40.05
N ARG A 308 1.46 -8.85 -40.97
CA ARG A 308 2.81 -9.43 -41.03
C ARG A 308 3.55 -9.21 -39.71
N THR A 309 3.45 -8.01 -39.13
CA THR A 309 4.05 -7.69 -37.83
C THR A 309 3.32 -8.40 -36.68
N VAL A 310 1.98 -8.42 -36.69
CA VAL A 310 1.18 -9.02 -35.60
C VAL A 310 1.42 -10.53 -35.46
N LEU A 311 1.57 -11.25 -36.58
CA LEU A 311 1.77 -12.70 -36.58
C LEU A 311 3.12 -13.14 -36.00
N GLY A 312 4.12 -12.25 -35.98
CA GLY A 312 5.42 -12.48 -35.34
C GLY A 312 5.45 -12.20 -33.84
N ARG A 313 4.37 -11.68 -33.25
CA ARG A 313 4.33 -11.36 -31.81
C ARG A 313 4.13 -12.61 -30.95
N SER A 314 4.55 -12.55 -29.69
CA SER A 314 4.48 -13.70 -28.76
C SER A 314 3.11 -13.91 -28.10
N GLU A 315 2.16 -12.97 -28.24
CA GLU A 315 0.85 -13.08 -27.59
C GLU A 315 -0.10 -14.05 -28.32
N LYS A 316 -0.16 -15.31 -27.83
CA LYS A 316 -1.01 -16.40 -28.39
C LYS A 316 -2.43 -15.98 -28.73
N GLY A 317 -3.09 -15.22 -27.84
CA GLY A 317 -4.49 -14.80 -28.04
C GLY A 317 -4.67 -13.85 -29.22
N LEU A 318 -3.76 -12.89 -29.38
CA LEU A 318 -3.76 -11.89 -30.45
C LEU A 318 -3.48 -12.54 -31.80
N VAL A 319 -2.44 -13.38 -31.87
CA VAL A 319 -2.04 -14.11 -33.08
C VAL A 319 -3.17 -15.05 -33.53
N LYS A 320 -3.76 -15.81 -32.60
CA LYS A 320 -4.91 -16.69 -32.91
C LYS A 320 -6.07 -15.91 -33.53
N ALA A 321 -6.42 -14.76 -32.95
CA ALA A 321 -7.50 -13.94 -33.45
C ALA A 321 -7.18 -13.33 -34.82
N GLN A 322 -5.91 -12.98 -35.07
CA GLN A 322 -5.44 -12.48 -36.37
C GLN A 322 -5.54 -13.56 -37.44
N LEU A 323 -5.10 -14.79 -37.16
CA LEU A 323 -5.21 -15.92 -38.09
C LEU A 323 -6.68 -16.19 -38.47
N ILE A 324 -7.58 -16.20 -37.48
CA ILE A 324 -9.02 -16.38 -37.72
C ILE A 324 -9.59 -15.25 -38.59
N TRP A 325 -9.10 -14.02 -38.42
CA TRP A 325 -9.54 -12.88 -39.21
C TRP A 325 -9.05 -12.98 -40.67
N LEU A 326 -7.78 -13.30 -40.89
CA LEU A 326 -7.19 -13.53 -42.22
C LEU A 326 -7.86 -14.69 -42.97
N GLU A 327 -8.17 -15.80 -42.29
CA GLU A 327 -8.92 -16.91 -42.87
C GLU A 327 -10.32 -16.48 -43.37
N ARG A 328 -10.98 -15.54 -42.68
CA ARG A 328 -12.26 -14.99 -43.14
C ARG A 328 -12.08 -14.02 -44.31
N LEU A 329 -11.02 -13.22 -44.31
CA LEU A 329 -10.68 -12.34 -45.44
C LEU A 329 -10.41 -13.15 -46.71
N ALA A 330 -9.62 -14.22 -46.64
CA ALA A 330 -9.38 -15.12 -47.77
C ALA A 330 -10.65 -15.80 -48.32
N LYS A 331 -11.66 -16.02 -47.47
CA LYS A 331 -12.97 -16.53 -47.92
C LYS A 331 -13.82 -15.47 -48.61
N ARG A 332 -13.70 -14.19 -48.21
CA ARG A 332 -14.40 -13.06 -48.84
C ARG A 332 -13.73 -12.60 -50.14
N HIS A 333 -12.41 -12.72 -50.22
CA HIS A 333 -11.58 -12.35 -51.37
C HIS A 333 -10.84 -13.59 -51.91
N PRO A 334 -11.55 -14.53 -52.56
CA PRO A 334 -10.94 -15.77 -53.05
C PRO A 334 -9.85 -15.52 -54.11
N ASP A 335 -9.95 -14.42 -54.84
CA ASP A 335 -8.98 -13.90 -55.80
C ASP A 335 -7.66 -13.49 -55.16
N ARG A 336 -7.64 -13.17 -53.85
CA ARG A 336 -6.45 -12.75 -53.09
C ARG A 336 -6.02 -13.74 -52.01
N ALA A 337 -6.57 -14.94 -52.00
CA ALA A 337 -6.29 -15.95 -50.98
C ALA A 337 -4.80 -16.36 -50.90
N ALA A 338 -4.07 -16.31 -52.02
CA ALA A 338 -2.64 -16.60 -52.05
C ALA A 338 -1.81 -15.54 -51.28
N GLU A 339 -2.11 -14.26 -51.49
CA GLU A 339 -1.47 -13.14 -50.79
C GLU A 339 -1.75 -13.15 -49.28
N VAL A 340 -2.97 -13.53 -48.89
CA VAL A 340 -3.32 -13.76 -47.48
C VAL A 340 -2.50 -14.91 -46.91
N ALA A 341 -2.30 -16.00 -47.67
CA ALA A 341 -1.51 -17.15 -47.22
C ALA A 341 -0.02 -16.82 -47.09
N GLU A 342 0.55 -15.98 -47.96
CA GLU A 342 1.91 -15.44 -47.80
C GLU A 342 2.06 -14.63 -46.50
N THR A 343 1.03 -13.88 -46.12
CA THR A 343 1.02 -13.15 -44.84
C THR A 343 0.95 -14.12 -43.66
N VAL A 344 0.12 -15.17 -43.75
CA VAL A 344 -0.02 -16.20 -42.70
C VAL A 344 1.27 -17.01 -42.49
N ALA A 345 2.12 -17.14 -43.50
CA ALA A 345 3.39 -17.86 -43.41
C ALA A 345 4.28 -17.39 -42.25
N VAL A 346 4.22 -16.12 -41.83
CA VAL A 346 4.98 -15.61 -40.67
C VAL A 346 4.69 -16.41 -39.39
N ALA A 347 3.48 -16.93 -39.21
CA ALA A 347 3.10 -17.68 -38.01
C ALA A 347 3.53 -19.16 -38.03
N THR A 348 4.14 -19.67 -39.11
CA THR A 348 4.66 -21.05 -39.16
C THR A 348 5.92 -21.25 -38.32
N ASP A 349 6.53 -20.17 -37.82
CA ASP A 349 7.67 -20.19 -36.90
C ASP A 349 7.29 -19.82 -35.45
N HIS A 350 5.99 -19.69 -35.15
CA HIS A 350 5.53 -19.27 -33.82
C HIS A 350 5.86 -20.34 -32.74
N PRO A 351 6.26 -19.97 -31.50
CA PRO A 351 6.65 -20.92 -30.45
C PRO A 351 5.50 -21.84 -29.99
N ASP A 352 4.26 -21.36 -30.01
CA ASP A 352 3.07 -22.19 -29.69
C ASP A 352 2.73 -23.16 -30.82
N VAL A 353 2.79 -24.47 -30.52
CA VAL A 353 2.56 -25.57 -31.48
C VAL A 353 1.18 -25.50 -32.14
N GLN A 354 0.12 -25.12 -31.40
CA GLN A 354 -1.24 -25.09 -31.96
C GLN A 354 -1.41 -23.98 -33.00
N LEU A 355 -0.76 -22.84 -32.79
CA LEU A 355 -0.78 -21.73 -33.76
C LEU A 355 0.06 -22.06 -34.99
N ARG A 356 1.22 -22.69 -34.78
CA ARG A 356 2.11 -23.15 -35.84
C ARG A 356 1.41 -24.11 -36.79
N ASP A 357 0.80 -25.16 -36.25
CA ASP A 357 0.09 -26.17 -37.04
C ASP A 357 -1.09 -25.57 -37.80
N ARG A 358 -1.82 -24.63 -37.18
CA ARG A 358 -2.93 -23.92 -37.83
C ARG A 358 -2.45 -23.07 -39.00
N ALA A 359 -1.37 -22.32 -38.81
CA ALA A 359 -0.77 -21.50 -39.86
C ALA A 359 -0.24 -22.39 -41.00
N ALA A 360 0.50 -23.44 -40.68
CA ALA A 360 1.05 -24.39 -41.65
C ALA A 360 -0.05 -25.10 -42.46
N ALA A 361 -1.16 -25.50 -41.82
CA ALA A 361 -2.30 -26.10 -42.51
C ALA A 361 -3.00 -25.11 -43.47
N PHE A 362 -3.11 -23.84 -43.08
CA PHE A 362 -3.68 -22.80 -43.95
C PHE A 362 -2.77 -22.50 -45.14
N VAL A 363 -1.46 -22.35 -44.89
CA VAL A 363 -0.43 -22.17 -45.92
C VAL A 363 -0.38 -23.36 -46.86
N ALA A 364 -0.38 -24.59 -46.36
CA ALA A 364 -0.39 -25.79 -47.21
C ALA A 364 -1.61 -25.86 -48.16
N LYS A 365 -2.75 -25.31 -47.73
CA LYS A 365 -3.98 -25.29 -48.52
C LYS A 365 -3.99 -24.19 -49.60
N HIS A 366 -3.43 -23.03 -49.31
CA HIS A 366 -3.58 -21.81 -50.13
C HIS A 366 -2.26 -21.31 -50.76
N ALA A 367 -1.11 -21.79 -50.29
CA ALA A 367 0.25 -21.51 -50.76
C ALA A 367 1.21 -22.69 -50.45
N PRO A 368 1.03 -23.87 -51.08
CA PRO A 368 1.77 -25.11 -50.76
C PRO A 368 3.30 -25.05 -50.98
N ALA A 369 3.83 -23.98 -51.56
CA ALA A 369 5.27 -23.79 -51.79
C ALA A 369 6.09 -23.42 -50.53
N VAL A 370 5.48 -23.24 -49.35
CA VAL A 370 6.09 -22.53 -48.19
C VAL A 370 6.26 -23.39 -46.90
N ALA A 371 5.83 -24.66 -46.82
CA ALA A 371 5.75 -25.41 -45.54
C ALA A 371 6.97 -26.32 -45.17
N VAL A 372 7.41 -26.33 -43.89
CA VAL A 372 8.40 -27.30 -43.28
C VAL A 372 8.02 -27.68 -41.83
N PRO A 373 8.21 -28.94 -41.34
CA PRO A 373 7.84 -29.37 -39.96
C PRO A 373 9.02 -29.79 -39.02
N VAL A 374 8.90 -29.58 -37.69
CA VAL A 374 9.79 -30.12 -36.61
C VAL A 374 9.03 -30.52 -35.32
N ALA A 375 9.47 -31.60 -34.66
CA ALA A 375 8.91 -32.27 -33.46
C ALA A 375 9.61 -31.94 -32.10
N ALA A 376 8.97 -32.27 -30.96
CA ALA A 376 9.40 -31.92 -29.58
C ALA A 376 9.80 -33.14 -28.69
N GLN A 377 10.69 -32.93 -27.69
CA GLN A 377 11.28 -33.94 -26.79
C GLN A 377 10.82 -33.80 -25.31
N VAL A 378 10.93 -34.89 -24.52
CA VAL A 378 10.58 -35.01 -23.08
C VAL A 378 11.82 -35.39 -22.26
N THR A 379 11.97 -34.84 -21.04
CA THR A 379 13.13 -35.01 -20.11
C THR A 379 12.80 -35.87 -18.87
N GLU A 380 13.79 -36.56 -18.31
CA GLU A 380 13.75 -37.46 -17.13
C GLU A 380 13.52 -36.75 -15.77
N PRO A 381 12.99 -37.47 -14.75
CA PRO A 381 12.69 -36.91 -13.42
C PRO A 381 13.95 -36.61 -12.57
N GLN A 382 13.95 -35.47 -11.86
CA GLN A 382 15.07 -34.97 -11.06
C GLN A 382 14.61 -34.63 -9.62
N PRO A 383 15.39 -34.94 -8.57
CA PRO A 383 15.06 -34.58 -7.19
C PRO A 383 15.19 -33.08 -6.93
N ASP A 384 14.32 -32.56 -6.06
CA ASP A 384 14.35 -31.16 -5.61
C ASP A 384 15.62 -30.90 -4.80
N LEU A 385 16.56 -30.14 -5.37
CA LEU A 385 17.72 -29.61 -4.67
C LEU A 385 17.49 -28.12 -4.38
N LEU A 386 16.59 -27.82 -3.44
CA LEU A 386 16.44 -26.47 -2.92
C LEU A 386 17.54 -26.23 -1.88
N PRO A 387 18.46 -25.26 -2.09
CA PRO A 387 19.28 -24.79 -0.99
C PRO A 387 18.35 -24.20 0.08
N GLY A 388 18.51 -24.62 1.34
CA GLY A 388 17.89 -23.90 2.45
C GLY A 388 18.33 -22.43 2.47
N PRO A 389 17.63 -21.55 3.21
CA PRO A 389 18.07 -20.18 3.38
C PRO A 389 19.53 -20.17 3.84
N LEU A 390 20.38 -19.39 3.16
CA LEU A 390 21.74 -19.20 3.63
C LEU A 390 21.68 -18.61 5.05
N PRO A 391 22.63 -18.98 5.94
CA PRO A 391 22.74 -18.32 7.23
C PRO A 391 22.77 -16.81 7.03
N ALA A 392 22.02 -16.06 7.85
CA ALA A 392 21.96 -14.62 7.72
C ALA A 392 23.37 -14.03 7.73
N ALA A 393 23.65 -13.15 6.77
CA ALA A 393 24.94 -12.49 6.67
C ALA A 393 25.25 -11.69 7.95
N GLU A 394 26.54 -11.52 8.23
CA GLU A 394 26.99 -10.61 9.29
C GLU A 394 26.54 -9.19 8.99
N LEU A 395 26.22 -8.44 10.05
CA LEU A 395 25.91 -7.03 9.90
C LEU A 395 27.17 -6.32 9.34
N PRO A 396 27.03 -5.44 8.33
CA PRO A 396 28.15 -4.67 7.80
C PRO A 396 28.89 -3.88 8.88
N GLU A 397 30.15 -3.52 8.59
CA GLU A 397 30.99 -2.79 9.54
C GLU A 397 30.29 -1.54 10.10
N PRO A 398 30.48 -1.24 11.41
CA PRO A 398 29.91 -0.05 12.01
C PRO A 398 30.41 1.21 11.30
N ILE A 399 29.49 2.13 10.98
CA ILE A 399 29.83 3.47 10.48
C ILE A 399 30.85 4.08 11.42
N ALA A 400 32.03 4.48 10.97
CA ALA A 400 33.14 4.85 11.85
C ALA A 400 33.17 6.35 12.16
N THR A 401 32.76 7.20 11.22
CA THR A 401 32.95 8.67 11.29
C THR A 401 31.62 9.43 11.20
N PRO A 402 31.58 10.69 11.67
CA PRO A 402 30.45 11.59 11.46
C PRO A 402 30.06 11.82 9.99
N ASP A 403 31.04 11.92 9.10
CA ASP A 403 30.80 12.16 7.67
C ASP A 403 30.12 10.96 7.00
N GLU A 404 30.60 9.74 7.29
CA GLU A 404 29.97 8.51 6.82
C GLU A 404 28.53 8.37 7.36
N LEU A 405 28.30 8.76 8.63
CA LEU A 405 26.95 8.81 9.18
C LEU A 405 26.04 9.81 8.44
N ALA A 406 26.57 10.98 8.10
CA ALA A 406 25.83 12.00 7.37
C ALA A 406 25.47 11.55 5.94
N GLU A 407 26.36 10.81 5.27
CA GLU A 407 26.10 10.19 3.97
C GLU A 407 24.98 9.14 4.05
N GLU A 408 25.05 8.24 5.04
CA GLU A 408 24.01 7.22 5.28
C GLU A 408 22.66 7.87 5.60
N VAL A 409 22.63 8.91 6.45
CA VAL A 409 21.40 9.67 6.74
C VAL A 409 20.85 10.39 5.50
N ALA A 410 21.72 10.91 4.63
CA ALA A 410 21.29 11.53 3.38
C ALA A 410 20.68 10.51 2.41
N ALA A 411 21.17 9.26 2.40
CA ALA A 411 20.66 8.18 1.56
C ALA A 411 19.26 7.68 1.99
N LEU A 412 18.89 7.85 3.28
CA LEU A 412 17.56 7.49 3.79
C LEU A 412 16.44 8.31 3.15
N ASP A 413 16.70 9.48 2.55
CA ASP A 413 15.69 10.28 1.84
C ASP A 413 15.14 9.58 0.57
N GLN A 414 15.96 8.71 -0.03
CA GLN A 414 15.68 8.13 -1.35
C GLN A 414 15.32 6.65 -1.30
N THR A 415 15.39 6.02 -0.12
CA THR A 415 15.28 4.57 0.04
C THR A 415 14.16 4.19 1.02
N PRO A 416 13.41 3.09 0.76
CA PRO A 416 12.53 2.52 1.78
C PRO A 416 13.32 2.13 3.02
N TRP A 417 12.70 2.23 4.21
CA TRP A 417 13.35 1.78 5.45
C TRP A 417 13.76 0.31 5.36
N GLN A 418 14.94 0.02 5.89
CA GLN A 418 15.51 -1.31 5.97
C GLN A 418 16.21 -1.47 7.32
N THR A 419 16.25 -2.70 7.82
CA THR A 419 16.87 -3.04 9.10
C THR A 419 18.32 -2.56 9.20
N VAL A 420 19.14 -2.81 8.17
CA VAL A 420 20.58 -2.58 8.22
C VAL A 420 20.93 -1.09 8.32
N PRO A 421 20.48 -0.20 7.40
CA PRO A 421 20.71 1.24 7.54
C PRO A 421 20.14 1.81 8.84
N PHE A 422 18.94 1.37 9.25
CA PHE A 422 18.31 1.83 10.48
C PHE A 422 19.16 1.53 11.72
N GLU A 423 19.62 0.29 11.90
CA GLU A 423 20.42 -0.11 13.06
C GLU A 423 21.84 0.48 13.01
N ARG A 424 22.47 0.55 11.83
CA ARG A 424 23.80 1.17 11.68
C ARG A 424 23.78 2.64 12.05
N VAL A 425 22.80 3.40 11.55
CA VAL A 425 22.62 4.83 11.88
C VAL A 425 22.36 5.01 13.37
N LEU A 426 21.47 4.22 13.98
CA LEU A 426 21.14 4.36 15.41
C LEU A 426 22.34 4.03 16.31
N ALA A 427 23.10 2.97 16.00
CA ALA A 427 24.29 2.60 16.75
C ALA A 427 25.41 3.65 16.61
N ALA A 428 25.63 4.16 15.40
CA ALA A 428 26.62 5.20 15.14
C ALA A 428 26.26 6.53 15.81
N LEU A 429 24.99 6.93 15.76
CA LEU A 429 24.47 8.13 16.41
C LEU A 429 24.81 8.15 17.90
N VAL A 430 24.51 7.06 18.62
CA VAL A 430 24.74 6.95 20.06
C VAL A 430 26.24 6.95 20.39
N ARG A 431 27.04 6.18 19.66
CA ARG A 431 28.48 6.09 19.90
C ARG A 431 29.19 7.42 19.60
N LEU A 432 28.92 8.01 18.44
CA LEU A 432 29.55 9.27 18.00
C LEU A 432 29.12 10.46 18.87
N HIS A 433 27.93 10.41 19.47
CA HIS A 433 27.50 11.44 20.43
C HIS A 433 28.43 11.56 21.65
N ILE A 434 29.11 10.47 22.03
CA ILE A 434 30.10 10.48 23.10
C ILE A 434 31.50 10.75 22.56
N THR A 435 31.89 10.09 21.48
CA THR A 435 33.29 10.11 21.02
C THR A 435 33.66 11.37 20.24
N ASP A 436 32.72 11.91 19.45
CA ASP A 436 32.93 13.11 18.62
C ASP A 436 31.62 13.92 18.45
N PRO A 437 31.11 14.53 19.53
CA PRO A 437 29.86 15.29 19.49
C PRO A 437 29.93 16.53 18.58
N ASP A 438 31.11 17.13 18.41
CA ASP A 438 31.29 18.33 17.60
C ASP A 438 31.37 18.01 16.11
N GLY A 439 32.12 16.97 15.73
CA GLY A 439 32.12 16.45 14.35
C GLY A 439 30.75 15.92 13.94
N LEU A 440 30.07 15.19 14.84
CA LEU A 440 28.69 14.73 14.63
C LEU A 440 27.72 15.88 14.32
N ARG A 441 27.82 16.98 15.07
CA ARG A 441 27.01 18.18 14.85
C ARG A 441 27.33 18.83 13.50
N ALA A 442 28.62 19.00 13.20
CA ALA A 442 29.08 19.62 11.97
C ALA A 442 28.65 18.85 10.72
N ALA A 443 28.71 17.51 10.76
CA ALA A 443 28.35 16.64 9.65
C ALA A 443 26.82 16.55 9.44
N LEU A 444 26.02 16.43 10.50
CA LEU A 444 24.56 16.26 10.38
C LEU A 444 23.81 17.57 10.10
N ALA A 445 24.23 18.70 10.69
CA ALA A 445 23.54 19.99 10.54
C ALA A 445 23.20 20.40 9.09
N PRO A 446 24.09 20.25 8.09
CA PRO A 446 23.78 20.60 6.69
C PRO A 446 22.84 19.59 5.99
N VAL A 447 22.77 18.35 6.47
CA VAL A 447 21.96 17.27 5.86
C VAL A 447 20.50 17.34 6.33
N MET A 448 20.30 17.61 7.63
CA MET A 448 18.97 17.55 8.25
C MET A 448 17.90 18.45 7.61
N PRO A 449 18.16 19.69 7.16
CA PRO A 449 17.15 20.50 6.47
C PRO A 449 16.64 19.91 5.16
N ARG A 450 17.41 19.03 4.49
CA ARG A 450 17.00 18.37 3.25
C ARG A 450 16.20 17.09 3.52
N VAL A 451 16.53 16.40 4.61
CA VAL A 451 16.02 15.06 4.94
C VAL A 451 14.83 15.12 5.92
N GLY A 452 14.80 16.12 6.81
CA GLY A 452 13.80 16.26 7.89
C GLY A 452 12.36 16.47 7.41
N ASP A 453 12.16 17.20 6.31
CA ASP A 453 10.82 17.46 5.75
C ASP A 453 10.17 16.19 5.16
N ARG A 454 10.97 15.20 4.73
CA ARG A 454 10.49 13.92 4.14
C ARG A 454 10.46 12.76 5.12
N LEU A 455 11.40 12.68 6.07
CA LEU A 455 11.35 11.72 7.18
C LEU A 455 10.20 12.02 8.17
N GLY A 456 9.65 13.24 8.13
CA GLY A 456 8.67 13.76 9.09
C GLY A 456 7.19 13.70 8.71
N ILE A 457 6.74 14.09 7.50
CA ILE A 457 5.29 14.28 7.27
C ILE A 457 4.89 14.10 5.79
N ARG A 458 4.14 13.04 5.48
CA ARG A 458 3.16 13.08 4.38
C ARG A 458 1.78 12.73 4.91
N TRP A 459 0.82 13.60 4.63
CA TRP A 459 -0.57 13.51 5.09
C TRP A 459 -1.25 12.21 4.62
N TRP A 460 -2.14 11.69 5.47
CA TRP A 460 -2.83 10.39 5.40
C TRP A 460 -2.08 9.16 5.95
N VAL A 461 -1.25 9.34 6.99
CA VAL A 461 -0.57 8.24 7.73
C VAL A 461 -1.19 8.10 9.12
N SER A 462 -1.28 6.87 9.65
CA SER A 462 -1.83 6.61 10.99
C SER A 462 -0.96 7.28 12.04
N ASP A 463 -1.56 7.78 13.13
CA ASP A 463 -0.85 8.54 14.15
C ASP A 463 0.46 7.87 14.60
N ALA A 464 0.46 6.55 14.79
CA ALA A 464 1.64 5.79 15.23
C ALA A 464 2.83 5.76 14.24
N HIS A 465 2.61 5.70 12.92
CA HIS A 465 3.72 5.64 11.94
C HIS A 465 4.37 7.01 11.73
N ARG A 466 3.57 8.08 11.84
CA ARG A 466 4.07 9.46 11.90
C ARG A 466 4.98 9.66 13.11
N GLU A 467 4.65 9.05 14.24
CA GLU A 467 5.42 9.18 15.48
C GLU A 467 6.82 8.53 15.40
N ALA A 468 7.02 7.41 14.69
CA ALA A 468 8.35 6.74 14.59
C ALA A 468 9.34 7.55 13.77
N GLY A 469 8.91 8.00 12.58
CA GLY A 469 9.71 8.91 11.75
C GLY A 469 10.05 10.18 12.53
N ALA A 470 9.07 10.78 13.22
CA ALA A 470 9.28 11.96 14.04
C ALA A 470 10.29 11.74 15.18
N LEU A 471 10.25 10.60 15.88
CA LEU A 471 11.24 10.29 16.93
C LEU A 471 12.64 10.05 16.36
N PHE A 472 12.76 9.35 15.23
CA PHE A 472 14.04 9.13 14.58
C PHE A 472 14.65 10.46 14.10
N THR A 473 13.85 11.31 13.45
CA THR A 473 14.25 12.67 13.07
C THR A 473 14.59 13.53 14.30
N ALA A 474 13.85 13.39 15.41
CA ALA A 474 14.15 14.11 16.65
C ALA A 474 15.52 13.71 17.23
N ALA A 475 15.87 12.41 17.20
CA ALA A 475 17.18 11.93 17.65
C ALA A 475 18.32 12.50 16.78
N LEU A 476 18.13 12.51 15.46
CA LEU A 476 19.10 13.11 14.53
C LEU A 476 19.21 14.64 14.70
N ASN A 477 18.08 15.36 14.81
CA ASN A 477 18.08 16.80 15.07
C ASN A 477 18.76 17.14 16.39
N GLN A 478 18.52 16.33 17.44
CA GLN A 478 19.19 16.49 18.72
C GLN A 478 20.72 16.37 18.60
N ALA A 479 21.22 15.37 17.88
CA ALA A 479 22.65 15.22 17.61
C ALA A 479 23.22 16.32 16.72
N ALA A 480 22.45 16.79 15.74
CA ALA A 480 22.78 17.89 14.85
C ALA A 480 22.72 19.28 15.54
N GLY A 481 22.31 19.36 16.81
CA GLY A 481 22.15 20.64 17.52
C GLY A 481 21.01 21.51 16.97
N LEU A 482 20.05 20.90 16.27
CA LEU A 482 18.88 21.55 15.69
C LEU A 482 17.66 21.45 16.64
N PRO A 483 16.62 22.29 16.45
CA PRO A 483 15.39 22.17 17.21
C PRO A 483 14.72 20.79 17.06
N TYR A 484 14.21 20.25 18.15
CA TYR A 484 13.45 18.99 18.20
C TYR A 484 12.41 19.01 19.33
N GLU A 485 11.38 18.17 19.22
CA GLU A 485 10.38 18.02 20.26
C GLU A 485 10.71 16.87 21.23
N LEU A 486 10.93 17.21 22.50
CA LEU A 486 11.19 16.24 23.57
C LEU A 486 9.90 15.76 24.27
N ALA A 487 8.83 16.55 24.18
CA ALA A 487 7.57 16.31 24.91
C ALA A 487 6.96 14.96 24.52
N GLU A 488 6.96 14.65 23.23
CA GLU A 488 6.37 13.42 22.70
C GLU A 488 7.18 12.17 23.09
N ALA A 489 8.51 12.22 22.95
CA ALA A 489 9.39 11.14 23.42
C ALA A 489 9.21 10.89 24.93
N THR A 490 9.11 11.97 25.72
CA THR A 490 8.87 11.88 27.17
C THR A 490 7.49 11.29 27.49
N ARG A 491 6.45 11.67 26.73
CA ARG A 491 5.10 11.12 26.88
C ARG A 491 5.09 9.61 26.62
N ILE A 492 5.74 9.18 25.54
CA ILE A 492 5.84 7.77 25.15
C ILE A 492 6.59 6.94 26.20
N LEU A 493 7.70 7.46 26.76
CA LEU A 493 8.43 6.75 27.81
C LEU A 493 7.72 6.70 29.16
N ARG A 494 6.91 7.73 29.49
CA ARG A 494 6.16 7.80 30.76
C ARG A 494 4.85 7.00 30.74
N GLY A 495 4.25 6.80 29.57
CA GLY A 495 3.08 5.94 29.41
C GLY A 495 3.38 4.50 29.85
N ALA A 496 2.40 3.84 30.47
CA ALA A 496 2.53 2.40 30.70
C ALA A 496 2.63 1.69 29.33
N PRO A 497 3.33 0.54 29.20
CA PRO A 497 3.28 -0.25 27.96
C PRO A 497 1.85 -0.66 27.58
N ALA A 498 0.91 -0.57 28.54
CA ALA A 498 -0.51 -0.78 28.35
C ALA A 498 -1.22 0.31 27.52
N ASP A 499 -0.65 1.51 27.34
CA ASP A 499 -1.26 2.60 26.55
C ASP A 499 -0.95 2.49 25.04
N VAL A 500 -0.20 1.45 24.63
CA VAL A 500 -0.34 0.84 23.30
C VAL A 500 -1.69 0.08 23.25
N ARG A 501 -2.78 0.71 23.72
CA ARG A 501 -4.12 0.15 23.74
C ARG A 501 -4.64 0.04 22.30
N VAL A 502 -4.46 -1.17 21.78
CA VAL A 502 -5.55 -2.03 21.30
C VAL A 502 -6.58 -1.31 20.43
N GLY A 503 -6.23 -1.30 19.16
CA GLY A 503 -7.16 -1.38 18.04
C GLY A 503 -6.46 -2.00 16.83
N ASN A 504 -5.13 -1.84 16.77
CA ASN A 504 -4.34 -2.24 15.62
C ASN A 504 -3.10 -3.09 16.01
N PRO A 505 -3.12 -4.42 15.81
CA PRO A 505 -1.99 -5.31 16.08
C PRO A 505 -0.76 -5.06 15.20
N TYR A 506 -0.86 -4.27 14.12
CA TYR A 506 0.33 -3.73 13.43
C TYR A 506 1.23 -2.90 14.35
N ALA A 507 0.66 -2.30 15.41
CA ALA A 507 1.37 -1.37 16.25
C ALA A 507 2.21 -2.02 17.36
N LYS A 508 2.16 -3.35 17.57
CA LYS A 508 2.92 -3.98 18.67
C LYS A 508 4.43 -3.96 18.44
N LEU A 509 4.89 -4.48 17.29
CA LEU A 509 6.31 -4.44 16.92
C LEU A 509 6.77 -2.99 16.69
N HIS A 510 5.92 -2.19 16.05
CA HIS A 510 6.14 -0.76 15.87
C HIS A 510 6.31 -0.03 17.21
N GLY A 511 5.50 -0.36 18.23
CA GLY A 511 5.56 0.21 19.57
C GLY A 511 6.88 -0.05 20.29
N VAL A 512 7.54 -1.18 20.02
CA VAL A 512 8.88 -1.45 20.56
C VAL A 512 9.91 -0.52 19.93
N LEU A 513 9.85 -0.31 18.61
CA LEU A 513 10.70 0.66 17.90
C LEU A 513 10.48 2.08 18.46
N MET A 514 9.21 2.46 18.66
CA MET A 514 8.82 3.73 19.27
C MET A 514 9.43 3.94 20.66
N LEU A 515 9.32 2.94 21.54
CA LEU A 515 9.88 3.01 22.89
C LEU A 515 11.41 3.14 22.87
N ARG A 516 12.09 2.43 21.97
CA ARG A 516 13.55 2.50 21.81
C ARG A 516 14.01 3.85 21.26
N LEU A 517 13.34 4.37 20.24
CA LEU A 517 13.64 5.70 19.69
C LEU A 517 13.35 6.82 20.70
N ALA A 518 12.25 6.71 21.45
CA ALA A 518 11.93 7.65 22.52
C ALA A 518 12.99 7.62 23.63
N GLU A 519 13.49 6.44 23.99
CA GLU A 519 14.58 6.27 24.94
C GLU A 519 15.86 6.96 24.44
N VAL A 520 16.21 6.81 23.17
CA VAL A 520 17.35 7.51 22.55
C VAL A 520 17.16 9.02 22.66
N VAL A 521 16.03 9.58 22.19
CA VAL A 521 15.77 11.03 22.23
C VAL A 521 15.87 11.61 23.65
N VAL A 522 15.40 10.88 24.66
CA VAL A 522 15.42 11.35 26.04
C VAL A 522 16.81 11.16 26.67
N ARG A 523 17.43 9.99 26.51
CA ARG A 523 18.64 9.59 27.25
C ARG A 523 19.93 10.04 26.61
N LEU A 524 19.96 10.30 25.30
CA LEU A 524 21.17 10.70 24.57
C LEU A 524 21.86 11.92 25.23
N ARG A 525 21.08 12.87 25.77
CA ARG A 525 21.63 14.03 26.51
C ARG A 525 21.77 13.85 28.02
N THR A 526 20.91 13.04 28.64
CA THR A 526 20.85 12.98 30.11
C THR A 526 21.77 11.93 30.69
N GLU A 527 21.87 10.77 30.01
CA GLU A 527 22.59 9.59 30.47
C GLU A 527 23.16 8.83 29.25
N PRO A 528 24.11 9.42 28.51
CA PRO A 528 24.64 8.81 27.29
C PRO A 528 25.38 7.49 27.59
N VAL A 529 25.27 6.50 26.69
CA VAL A 529 25.97 5.21 26.78
C VAL A 529 26.91 5.01 25.59
N PRO A 530 28.10 4.41 25.77
CA PRO A 530 29.10 4.31 24.71
C PRO A 530 28.71 3.36 23.56
N THR A 531 27.74 2.47 23.78
CA THR A 531 27.22 1.57 22.76
C THR A 531 25.80 1.12 23.09
N LEU A 532 25.01 0.81 22.06
CA LEU A 532 23.74 0.12 22.20
C LEU A 532 23.99 -1.39 22.29
N VAL A 533 23.49 -2.02 23.35
CA VAL A 533 23.61 -3.46 23.58
C VAL A 533 22.73 -4.25 22.63
N ALA A 534 21.67 -3.65 22.09
CA ALA A 534 20.74 -4.32 21.16
C ALA A 534 21.20 -4.38 19.70
N THR A 535 22.28 -3.69 19.32
CA THR A 535 22.76 -3.64 17.92
C THR A 535 22.90 -5.06 17.37
N PRO A 536 22.20 -5.47 16.31
CA PRO A 536 22.24 -6.86 15.86
C PRO A 536 23.63 -7.26 15.38
N THR A 537 23.93 -8.56 15.35
CA THR A 537 25.16 -9.10 14.73
C THR A 537 24.91 -9.64 13.33
N ARG A 538 23.64 -9.83 12.96
CA ARG A 538 23.20 -10.33 11.65
C ARG A 538 22.24 -9.37 10.96
N VAL A 539 22.20 -9.41 9.64
CA VAL A 539 21.34 -8.51 8.81
C VAL A 539 19.84 -8.68 9.05
N ASN A 540 19.39 -9.87 9.45
CA ASN A 540 17.99 -10.17 9.77
C ASN A 540 17.57 -9.66 11.17
N GLY A 541 18.50 -9.10 11.94
CA GLY A 541 18.27 -8.54 13.27
C GLY A 541 18.62 -9.47 14.43
N LEU A 542 19.06 -10.71 14.18
CA LEU A 542 19.54 -11.60 15.25
C LEU A 542 20.75 -10.99 15.97
N LEU A 543 20.80 -11.24 17.27
CA LEU A 543 21.92 -10.90 18.13
C LEU A 543 22.57 -12.19 18.63
N ASP A 544 23.86 -12.33 18.34
CA ASP A 544 24.69 -13.40 18.89
C ASP A 544 24.69 -13.29 20.43
N PRO A 545 24.25 -14.34 21.14
CA PRO A 545 24.24 -14.36 22.60
C PRO A 545 25.60 -14.07 23.23
N ALA A 546 26.70 -14.56 22.64
CA ALA A 546 28.05 -14.32 23.16
C ALA A 546 28.45 -12.83 23.02
N ALA A 547 28.08 -12.19 21.91
CA ALA A 547 28.31 -10.76 21.71
C ALA A 547 27.51 -9.91 22.71
N LEU A 548 26.30 -10.32 23.08
CA LEU A 548 25.55 -9.64 24.14
C LEU A 548 26.25 -9.78 25.50
N VAL A 549 26.72 -10.98 25.87
CA VAL A 549 27.49 -11.20 27.11
C VAL A 549 28.73 -10.31 27.14
N GLU A 550 29.48 -10.22 26.04
CA GLU A 550 30.66 -9.35 25.94
C GLU A 550 30.31 -7.87 26.16
N ARG A 551 29.23 -7.39 25.53
CA ARG A 551 28.76 -5.99 25.69
C ARG A 551 28.34 -5.69 27.13
N LEU A 552 27.66 -6.63 27.80
CA LEU A 552 27.27 -6.48 29.20
C LEU A 552 28.48 -6.56 30.15
N ALA A 553 29.43 -7.45 29.89
CA ALA A 553 30.68 -7.52 30.64
C ALA A 553 31.49 -6.22 30.50
N ARG A 554 31.51 -5.63 29.29
CA ARG A 554 32.11 -4.31 29.06
C ARG A 554 31.41 -3.22 29.86
N ALA A 555 30.07 -3.21 29.89
CA ALA A 555 29.30 -2.27 30.68
C ALA A 555 29.66 -2.32 32.17
N GLU A 556 29.80 -3.52 32.73
CA GLU A 556 30.24 -3.73 34.12
C GLU A 556 31.65 -3.23 34.38
N ARG A 557 32.60 -3.54 33.48
CA ARG A 557 34.00 -3.12 33.63
C ARG A 557 34.16 -1.60 33.53
N GLU A 558 33.38 -0.95 32.67
CA GLU A 558 33.45 0.48 32.40
C GLU A 558 32.50 1.31 33.28
N GLY A 559 31.62 0.65 34.05
CA GLY A 559 30.76 1.29 35.05
C GLY A 559 29.54 2.04 34.49
N TRP A 560 29.13 1.79 33.24
CA TRP A 560 27.91 2.37 32.66
C TRP A 560 26.75 1.36 32.67
N ARG A 561 25.51 1.87 32.68
CA ARG A 561 24.31 1.04 32.71
C ARG A 561 23.64 1.02 31.33
N PRO A 562 23.41 -0.16 30.71
CA PRO A 562 22.61 -0.24 29.49
C PRO A 562 21.24 0.37 29.70
N TRP A 563 20.73 1.07 28.67
CA TRP A 563 19.38 1.60 28.71
C TRP A 563 18.33 0.49 28.71
N GLN A 564 17.17 0.76 29.31
CA GLN A 564 16.18 -0.28 29.62
C GLN A 564 15.47 -0.78 28.36
N ARG A 565 15.06 0.10 27.45
CA ARG A 565 14.36 -0.29 26.20
C ARG A 565 15.34 -0.92 25.23
N ASP A 566 16.58 -0.43 25.17
CA ASP A 566 17.64 -1.07 24.40
C ASP A 566 17.98 -2.48 24.93
N LEU A 567 18.21 -2.66 26.23
CA LEU A 567 18.43 -4.00 26.82
C LEU A 567 17.27 -4.95 26.51
N ARG A 568 16.02 -4.47 26.61
CA ARG A 568 14.86 -5.28 26.28
C ARG A 568 14.84 -5.70 24.80
N GLN A 569 15.18 -4.79 23.90
CA GLN A 569 15.31 -5.10 22.47
C GLN A 569 16.42 -6.13 22.22
N ALA A 570 17.53 -6.08 22.97
CA ALA A 570 18.62 -7.05 22.88
C ALA A 570 18.14 -8.48 23.23
N LEU A 571 17.36 -8.62 24.30
CA LEU A 571 16.82 -9.92 24.72
C LEU A 571 15.84 -10.52 23.68
N TYR A 572 14.98 -9.70 23.07
CA TYR A 572 14.07 -10.15 22.01
C TYR A 572 14.79 -10.56 20.71
N ARG A 573 16.06 -10.18 20.52
CA ARG A 573 16.88 -10.54 19.35
C ARG A 573 17.69 -11.82 19.52
N LEU A 574 17.67 -12.42 20.71
CA LEU A 574 18.38 -13.68 20.94
C LEU A 574 17.68 -14.84 20.21
N PRO A 575 18.44 -15.79 19.64
CA PRO A 575 17.89 -17.02 19.06
C PRO A 575 17.17 -17.86 20.12
N ALA A 576 16.28 -18.73 19.66
CA ALA A 576 15.53 -19.63 20.55
C ALA A 576 16.44 -20.71 21.19
N ASP A 577 17.41 -21.21 20.42
CA ASP A 577 18.39 -22.19 20.88
C ASP A 577 19.72 -21.47 21.14
N VAL A 578 20.15 -21.47 22.41
CA VAL A 578 21.37 -20.79 22.86
C VAL A 578 22.35 -21.83 23.40
N ASP A 579 23.63 -21.69 23.05
CA ASP A 579 24.71 -22.53 23.56
C ASP A 579 24.75 -22.48 25.11
N PRO A 580 24.70 -23.63 25.81
CA PRO A 580 24.80 -23.68 27.27
C PRO A 580 26.03 -22.95 27.84
N ASP A 581 27.11 -22.83 27.08
CA ASP A 581 28.31 -22.09 27.47
C ASP A 581 28.05 -20.59 27.65
N VAL A 582 27.14 -20.01 26.85
CA VAL A 582 26.74 -18.61 26.98
C VAL A 582 26.03 -18.37 28.30
N LEU A 583 25.12 -19.27 28.70
CA LEU A 583 24.45 -19.16 30.01
C LEU A 583 25.47 -19.25 31.16
N ARG A 584 26.47 -20.11 31.03
CA ARG A 584 27.57 -20.21 32.01
C ARG A 584 28.35 -18.89 32.11
N GLN A 585 28.66 -18.26 30.98
CA GLN A 585 29.34 -16.96 30.95
C GLN A 585 28.45 -15.84 31.49
N ALA A 586 27.17 -15.80 31.13
CA ALA A 586 26.21 -14.80 31.62
C ALA A 586 26.08 -14.83 33.15
N ARG A 587 26.14 -16.02 33.78
CA ARG A 587 26.13 -16.17 35.25
C ARG A 587 27.34 -15.56 35.97
N THR A 588 28.41 -15.19 35.26
CA THR A 588 29.56 -14.49 35.84
C THR A 588 29.34 -12.98 35.98
N LEU A 589 28.34 -12.44 35.28
CA LEU A 589 27.96 -11.03 35.33
C LEU A 589 27.26 -10.71 36.66
N ARG A 590 27.60 -9.56 37.25
CA ARG A 590 27.07 -9.14 38.57
C ARG A 590 26.10 -7.97 38.50
N SER A 591 25.88 -7.41 37.31
CA SER A 591 24.95 -6.32 37.07
C SER A 591 23.49 -6.77 37.01
N ASP A 592 22.59 -5.81 37.20
CA ASP A 592 21.15 -5.98 36.97
C ASP A 592 20.86 -6.45 35.52
N ALA A 593 21.63 -5.96 34.55
CA ALA A 593 21.49 -6.34 33.14
C ALA A 593 21.96 -7.78 32.87
N GLY A 594 23.05 -8.22 33.52
CA GLY A 594 23.48 -9.62 33.48
C GLY A 594 22.47 -10.56 34.13
N SER A 595 21.89 -10.16 35.25
CA SER A 595 20.84 -10.92 35.93
C SER A 595 19.59 -11.08 35.05
N ALA A 596 19.17 -10.01 34.37
CA ALA A 596 18.05 -10.05 33.42
C ALA A 596 18.32 -10.97 32.22
N LEU A 597 19.57 -11.05 31.74
CA LEU A 597 19.97 -11.99 30.68
C LEU A 597 19.89 -13.44 31.16
N VAL A 598 20.39 -13.74 32.36
CA VAL A 598 20.32 -15.09 32.95
C VAL A 598 18.86 -15.52 33.10
N GLU A 599 18.01 -14.66 33.67
CA GLU A 599 16.58 -14.91 33.83
C GLU A 599 15.91 -15.19 32.47
N TRP A 600 16.25 -14.40 31.44
CA TRP A 600 15.75 -14.59 30.08
C TRP A 600 16.13 -15.95 29.48
N LEU A 601 17.40 -16.34 29.59
CA LEU A 601 17.90 -17.60 29.05
C LEU A 601 17.31 -18.81 29.79
N GLU A 602 17.18 -18.73 31.12
CA GLU A 602 16.59 -19.80 31.94
C GLU A 602 15.10 -19.99 31.68
N ALA A 603 14.37 -18.91 31.39
CA ALA A 603 12.95 -18.97 31.01
C ALA A 603 12.71 -19.44 29.55
N GLY A 604 13.77 -19.70 28.77
CA GLY A 604 13.64 -20.04 27.34
C GLY A 604 13.18 -18.85 26.48
N GLY A 605 13.48 -17.62 26.92
CA GLY A 605 13.13 -16.39 26.24
C GLY A 605 11.62 -16.18 26.06
N THR A 606 11.20 -15.96 24.82
CA THR A 606 9.78 -15.75 24.47
C THR A 606 8.99 -17.06 24.27
N GLY A 607 9.61 -18.22 24.50
CA GLY A 607 8.97 -19.53 24.34
C GLY A 607 8.46 -19.79 22.92
N ARG A 608 7.50 -20.70 22.79
CA ARG A 608 6.89 -21.07 21.50
C ARG A 608 5.40 -20.77 21.53
N PRO A 609 4.97 -19.56 21.12
CA PRO A 609 3.56 -19.21 21.14
C PRO A 609 2.75 -20.06 20.17
N ALA A 610 1.52 -20.39 20.58
CA ALA A 610 0.58 -21.09 19.71
C ALA A 610 -0.06 -20.08 18.75
N VAL A 611 0.11 -20.30 17.44
CA VAL A 611 -0.40 -19.40 16.39
C VAL A 611 -1.47 -20.12 15.57
N ASP A 612 -2.66 -19.54 15.59
CA ASP A 612 -3.86 -20.04 14.91
C ASP A 612 -4.32 -19.02 13.86
N VAL A 613 -4.76 -19.47 12.69
CA VAL A 613 -5.34 -18.58 11.68
C VAL A 613 -6.86 -18.56 11.81
N VAL A 614 -7.39 -17.38 12.15
CA VAL A 614 -8.80 -17.14 12.43
C VAL A 614 -9.43 -16.26 11.36
N ARG A 615 -10.73 -16.46 11.13
CA ARG A 615 -11.52 -15.60 10.26
C ARG A 615 -11.96 -14.37 11.04
N VAL A 616 -11.53 -13.19 10.60
CA VAL A 616 -11.96 -11.90 11.13
C VAL A 616 -12.95 -11.24 10.18
N HIS A 617 -13.90 -10.50 10.71
CA HIS A 617 -14.90 -9.79 9.93
C HIS A 617 -14.62 -8.29 9.92
N ARG A 618 -15.02 -7.60 8.85
CA ARG A 618 -14.98 -6.14 8.81
C ARG A 618 -15.95 -5.58 9.84
N GLN A 619 -15.52 -4.58 10.59
CA GLN A 619 -16.44 -3.79 11.42
C GLN A 619 -17.08 -2.72 10.54
N ARG A 620 -18.42 -2.68 10.54
CA ARG A 620 -19.18 -1.64 9.84
C ARG A 620 -19.10 -0.37 10.69
N ALA A 621 -18.37 0.64 10.22
CA ALA A 621 -18.23 1.89 10.96
C ALA A 621 -19.60 2.61 11.06
N GLU A 622 -20.00 3.06 12.26
CA GLU A 622 -21.20 3.90 12.47
C GLU A 622 -21.11 5.25 11.73
N ARG A 623 -19.90 5.71 11.42
CA ARG A 623 -19.62 6.89 10.60
C ARG A 623 -18.42 6.64 9.68
N GLY A 624 -18.61 5.97 8.56
CA GLY A 624 -17.58 5.90 7.52
C GLY A 624 -17.88 4.92 6.38
N ARG A 625 -18.18 5.44 5.19
CA ARG A 625 -18.39 4.65 3.94
C ARG A 625 -17.07 4.16 3.30
N TYR A 626 -15.97 4.11 4.06
CA TYR A 626 -14.62 3.83 3.54
C TYR A 626 -14.13 2.39 3.68
N LEU A 627 -14.97 1.49 4.20
CA LEU A 627 -14.61 0.09 4.42
C LEU A 627 -15.42 -0.87 3.54
N ASP A 628 -16.34 -0.34 2.73
CA ASP A 628 -17.27 -1.15 1.93
C ASP A 628 -16.56 -1.90 0.78
N TRP A 629 -15.38 -1.44 0.35
CA TRP A 629 -14.53 -2.10 -0.66
C TRP A 629 -13.65 -3.21 -0.11
N LEU A 630 -13.44 -3.26 1.21
CA LEU A 630 -12.72 -4.36 1.83
C LEU A 630 -13.59 -5.61 1.83
N PRO A 631 -12.99 -6.79 1.73
CA PRO A 631 -13.73 -8.04 1.86
C PRO A 631 -14.48 -8.08 3.19
N GLU A 632 -15.65 -8.72 3.21
CA GLU A 632 -16.47 -8.88 4.41
C GLU A 632 -15.70 -9.55 5.56
N SER A 633 -14.75 -10.41 5.22
CA SER A 633 -13.89 -11.11 6.17
C SER A 633 -12.53 -11.42 5.57
N ARG A 634 -11.52 -11.62 6.41
CA ARG A 634 -10.19 -12.16 6.03
C ARG A 634 -9.75 -13.23 7.01
N PHE A 635 -8.73 -13.99 6.62
CA PHE A 635 -8.00 -14.84 7.54
C PHE A 635 -6.74 -14.14 8.02
N TYR A 636 -6.66 -13.94 9.34
CA TYR A 636 -5.51 -13.36 10.04
C TYR A 636 -5.03 -14.31 11.14
N ALA A 637 -3.84 -14.07 11.67
CA ALA A 637 -3.27 -14.88 12.73
C ALA A 637 -3.62 -14.31 14.11
N ALA A 638 -4.03 -15.19 15.01
CA ALA A 638 -4.10 -14.96 16.44
C ALA A 638 -2.99 -15.77 17.12
N ALA A 639 -2.40 -15.21 18.17
CA ALA A 639 -1.32 -15.86 18.90
C ALA A 639 -1.63 -15.87 20.39
N ARG A 640 -1.37 -17.01 21.04
CA ARG A 640 -1.46 -17.18 22.49
C ARG A 640 -0.06 -17.41 23.05
N PRO A 641 0.35 -16.65 24.08
CA PRO A 641 1.69 -16.74 24.65
C PRO A 641 1.90 -18.09 25.35
N ASP A 642 3.16 -18.50 25.45
CA ASP A 642 3.58 -19.58 26.34
C ASP A 642 3.52 -19.06 27.79
N PRO A 643 2.77 -19.72 28.71
CA PRO A 643 2.64 -19.25 30.09
C PRO A 643 3.95 -19.16 30.87
N SER A 644 4.98 -19.90 30.45
CA SER A 644 6.30 -19.93 31.09
C SER A 644 7.30 -18.95 30.48
N ALA A 645 6.97 -18.33 29.34
CA ALA A 645 7.85 -17.42 28.64
C ALA A 645 7.88 -16.02 29.25
N LEU A 646 9.02 -15.34 29.10
CA LEU A 646 9.16 -13.94 29.43
C LEU A 646 8.79 -13.08 28.23
N ASP A 647 7.64 -12.40 28.33
CA ASP A 647 7.20 -11.46 27.31
C ASP A 647 6.59 -10.18 27.92
N PRO A 648 7.44 -9.28 28.44
CA PRO A 648 6.99 -8.08 29.16
C PRO A 648 6.17 -7.10 28.32
N TYR A 649 6.29 -7.14 26.99
CA TYR A 649 5.48 -6.34 26.07
C TYR A 649 4.30 -7.11 25.47
N ARG A 650 4.11 -8.39 25.84
CA ARG A 650 3.05 -9.26 25.32
C ARG A 650 3.04 -9.26 23.78
N LEU A 651 4.22 -9.35 23.15
CA LEU A 651 4.39 -9.40 21.69
C LEU A 651 3.88 -10.71 21.09
N THR A 652 3.94 -11.80 21.87
CA THR A 652 3.52 -13.15 21.50
C THR A 652 2.02 -13.40 21.71
N GLU A 653 1.32 -12.44 22.30
CA GLU A 653 -0.13 -12.46 22.44
C GLU A 653 -0.78 -11.56 21.39
N LEU A 654 -1.39 -12.14 20.37
CA LEU A 654 -1.97 -11.39 19.25
C LEU A 654 -3.46 -11.66 19.16
N THR A 655 -4.24 -10.60 19.28
CA THR A 655 -5.65 -10.58 18.88
C THR A 655 -5.74 -9.85 17.55
N PRO A 656 -6.11 -10.53 16.45
CA PRO A 656 -6.16 -9.90 15.14
C PRO A 656 -7.25 -8.82 15.11
N PRO A 657 -7.04 -7.72 14.37
CA PRO A 657 -8.01 -6.65 14.33
C PRO A 657 -9.21 -7.07 13.47
N PRO A 658 -10.35 -6.38 13.59
CA PRO A 658 -11.37 -6.46 12.55
C PRO A 658 -10.76 -6.10 11.18
N VAL A 659 -11.40 -6.53 10.08
CA VAL A 659 -10.96 -6.11 8.75
C VAL A 659 -11.22 -4.61 8.62
N VAL A 660 -10.15 -3.85 8.83
CA VAL A 660 -10.11 -2.39 8.70
C VAL A 660 -9.21 -2.04 7.53
N ASN A 661 -9.37 -0.80 7.08
CA ASN A 661 -8.46 -0.31 6.07
C ASN A 661 -7.08 -0.12 6.70
N ALA A 662 -6.11 -0.90 6.25
CA ALA A 662 -4.70 -0.67 6.57
C ALA A 662 -4.18 0.65 5.95
N ASP A 663 -5.01 1.32 5.14
CA ASP A 663 -4.77 2.66 4.60
C ASP A 663 -4.66 3.72 5.68
N LEU A 664 -3.49 3.82 6.28
CA LEU A 664 -2.89 5.13 6.48
C LEU A 664 -1.35 4.99 6.41
N GLY A 665 -0.85 4.92 5.18
CA GLY A 665 0.42 5.52 4.74
C GLY A 665 1.73 4.93 5.27
N SER A 666 2.55 4.45 4.34
CA SER A 666 3.94 4.03 4.50
C SER A 666 4.15 2.72 5.30
N HIS A 667 3.98 1.59 4.60
CA HIS A 667 4.53 0.27 4.98
C HIS A 667 6.06 0.24 5.13
N SER A 668 6.73 1.38 4.92
CA SER A 668 8.19 1.48 4.94
C SER A 668 8.75 0.93 6.25
N TRP A 669 8.18 1.27 7.41
CA TRP A 669 8.64 0.76 8.71
C TRP A 669 8.37 -0.74 8.93
N ALA A 670 7.43 -1.35 8.21
CA ALA A 670 7.14 -2.79 8.35
C ALA A 670 8.34 -3.65 7.91
N ALA A 671 9.22 -3.13 7.04
CA ALA A 671 10.48 -3.77 6.67
C ALA A 671 11.49 -3.84 7.82
N VAL A 672 11.32 -3.05 8.89
CA VAL A 672 12.18 -3.06 10.08
C VAL A 672 11.64 -4.00 11.16
N TRP A 673 10.36 -4.36 11.13
CA TRP A 673 9.72 -5.23 12.12
C TRP A 673 10.36 -6.63 12.26
N PRO A 674 10.85 -7.29 11.20
CA PRO A 674 11.60 -8.55 11.32
C PRO A 674 12.75 -8.45 12.33
N SER A 675 13.42 -7.29 12.40
CA SER A 675 14.53 -7.08 13.33
C SER A 675 14.12 -6.88 14.79
N VAL A 676 12.83 -6.66 15.07
CA VAL A 676 12.33 -6.49 16.44
C VAL A 676 12.27 -7.83 17.17
N LEU A 677 11.85 -8.88 16.46
CA LEU A 677 11.64 -10.22 17.03
C LEU A 677 12.09 -11.32 16.04
N PRO A 678 13.39 -11.35 15.68
CA PRO A 678 13.90 -12.15 14.57
C PRO A 678 13.85 -13.67 14.81
N ALA A 679 13.78 -14.11 16.06
CA ALA A 679 13.65 -15.53 16.42
C ALA A 679 12.20 -16.05 16.39
N GLN A 680 11.20 -15.20 16.13
CA GLN A 680 9.78 -15.55 16.14
C GLN A 680 9.13 -15.29 14.79
N ARG A 681 9.55 -16.02 13.74
CA ARG A 681 9.00 -15.89 12.39
C ARG A 681 7.47 -15.86 12.38
N GLU A 682 6.81 -16.76 13.11
CA GLU A 682 5.34 -16.84 13.12
C GLU A 682 4.66 -15.60 13.72
N ILE A 683 5.25 -14.96 14.73
CA ILE A 683 4.70 -13.75 15.34
C ILE A 683 4.91 -12.54 14.42
N VAL A 684 6.09 -12.44 13.79
CA VAL A 684 6.33 -11.40 12.78
C VAL A 684 5.40 -11.59 11.57
N ALA A 685 5.24 -12.83 11.10
CA ALA A 685 4.27 -13.17 10.05
C ALA A 685 2.86 -12.74 10.45
N ALA A 686 2.43 -13.03 11.68
CA ALA A 686 1.12 -12.65 12.18
C ALA A 686 0.88 -11.13 12.21
N CYS A 687 1.91 -10.35 12.56
CA CYS A 687 1.86 -8.88 12.51
C CYS A 687 1.83 -8.35 11.07
N LEU A 688 2.58 -8.96 10.14
CA LEU A 688 2.65 -8.54 8.73
C LEU A 688 1.46 -9.02 7.89
N LEU A 689 0.81 -10.13 8.29
CA LEU A 689 -0.23 -10.79 7.52
C LEU A 689 -1.36 -9.86 7.08
N PRO A 690 -1.84 -8.92 7.92
CA PRO A 690 -2.91 -8.04 7.47
C PRO A 690 -2.46 -6.99 6.42
N ILE A 691 -1.17 -6.62 6.37
CA ILE A 691 -0.55 -5.82 5.27
C ILE A 691 -0.48 -6.67 4.01
N ILE A 692 0.09 -7.87 4.11
CA ILE A 692 0.29 -8.79 2.98
C ILE A 692 -1.05 -9.21 2.37
N ALA A 693 -2.07 -9.47 3.19
CA ALA A 693 -3.42 -9.80 2.71
C ALA A 693 -4.08 -8.66 1.92
N SER A 694 -3.61 -7.41 2.07
CA SER A 694 -4.12 -6.28 1.29
C SER A 694 -3.52 -6.23 -0.13
N ALA A 695 -2.47 -7.02 -0.43
CA ALA A 695 -1.87 -7.14 -1.76
C ALA A 695 -2.82 -7.77 -2.79
N THR A 696 -3.81 -8.52 -2.32
CA THR A 696 -4.80 -9.20 -3.18
C THR A 696 -6.02 -8.34 -3.51
N ASP A 697 -6.14 -7.15 -2.92
CA ASP A 697 -7.25 -6.24 -3.18
C ASP A 697 -7.17 -5.60 -4.57
N LEU A 698 -8.26 -5.71 -5.34
CA LEU A 698 -8.31 -5.40 -6.77
C LEU A 698 -8.21 -3.91 -7.13
N SER A 699 -8.46 -3.00 -6.19
CA SER A 699 -8.69 -1.57 -6.47
C SER A 699 -7.57 -0.63 -6.02
N SER A 700 -6.49 -1.15 -5.41
CA SER A 700 -5.62 -0.26 -4.66
C SER A 700 -4.15 -0.69 -4.53
N GLY A 701 -3.79 -1.99 -4.66
CA GLY A 701 -2.38 -2.42 -4.63
C GLY A 701 -1.62 -1.91 -3.40
N ARG A 702 -2.29 -1.90 -2.24
CA ARG A 702 -1.79 -1.30 -0.99
C ARG A 702 -1.30 -2.31 0.02
N GLY A 703 -1.06 -3.55 -0.39
CA GLY A 703 -0.27 -4.48 0.40
C GLY A 703 1.22 -4.29 0.15
N ASP A 704 2.04 -5.09 0.84
CA ASP A 704 3.47 -5.18 0.52
C ASP A 704 3.94 -6.63 0.69
N ALA A 705 3.66 -7.47 -0.30
CA ALA A 705 4.14 -8.87 -0.27
C ALA A 705 5.66 -8.97 -0.50
N ARG A 706 6.34 -7.86 -0.85
CA ARG A 706 7.81 -7.80 -0.97
C ARG A 706 8.53 -7.93 0.37
N LEU A 707 7.78 -7.94 1.47
CA LEU A 707 8.29 -8.25 2.81
C LEU A 707 8.46 -9.76 3.05
N LEU A 708 7.90 -10.62 2.19
CA LEU A 708 7.97 -12.08 2.36
C LEU A 708 9.40 -12.66 2.32
N PRO A 709 10.33 -12.18 1.48
CA PRO A 709 11.73 -12.62 1.55
C PRO A 709 12.37 -12.34 2.92
N LEU A 710 12.14 -11.15 3.50
CA LEU A 710 12.63 -10.82 4.84
C LEU A 710 12.06 -11.78 5.91
N LEU A 711 10.81 -12.22 5.73
CA LEU A 711 10.19 -13.20 6.62
C LEU A 711 10.82 -14.59 6.49
N ALA A 712 11.21 -14.99 5.27
CA ALA A 712 11.88 -16.27 5.03
C ALA A 712 13.27 -16.36 5.69
N GLU A 713 13.97 -15.23 5.81
CA GLU A 713 15.29 -15.10 6.46
C GLU A 713 15.26 -15.09 8.00
N LEU A 714 14.09 -14.98 8.64
CA LEU A 714 13.98 -15.03 10.09
C LEU A 714 14.24 -16.42 10.65
N ASP A 715 14.42 -16.54 11.96
CA ASP A 715 14.53 -17.82 12.67
C ASP A 715 13.17 -18.31 13.20
N GLY A 716 13.10 -19.60 13.52
CA GLY A 716 11.92 -20.26 14.09
C GLY A 716 11.23 -21.24 13.12
N PRO A 717 10.04 -21.75 13.46
CA PRO A 717 9.30 -22.68 12.60
C PRO A 717 8.60 -21.97 11.42
N VAL A 718 8.31 -22.72 10.36
CA VAL A 718 7.40 -22.28 9.29
C VAL A 718 5.99 -22.79 9.62
N GLY A 719 5.18 -21.94 10.24
CA GLY A 719 3.84 -22.29 10.71
C GLY A 719 2.71 -21.69 9.87
N THR A 720 1.50 -21.71 10.43
CA THR A 720 0.29 -21.36 9.68
C THR A 720 0.21 -19.88 9.32
N ALA A 721 0.81 -18.97 10.09
CA ALA A 721 0.82 -17.55 9.77
C ALA A 721 1.73 -17.27 8.57
N THR A 722 2.96 -17.81 8.56
CA THR A 722 3.90 -17.67 7.43
C THR A 722 3.31 -18.28 6.15
N LEU A 723 2.76 -19.49 6.24
CA LEU A 723 2.15 -20.14 5.06
C LEU A 723 0.92 -19.38 4.54
N THR A 724 0.12 -18.79 5.42
CA THR A 724 -1.02 -17.96 5.01
C THR A 724 -0.54 -16.66 4.34
N ALA A 725 0.53 -16.05 4.84
CA ALA A 725 1.13 -14.86 4.23
C ALA A 725 1.66 -15.16 2.82
N ILE A 726 2.40 -16.27 2.65
CA ILE A 726 2.87 -16.74 1.33
C ILE A 726 1.68 -17.01 0.40
N ALA A 727 0.59 -17.64 0.88
CA ALA A 727 -0.59 -17.90 0.08
C ALA A 727 -1.26 -16.62 -0.46
N TYR A 728 -1.35 -15.55 0.35
CA TYR A 728 -1.81 -14.24 -0.14
C TYR A 728 -0.81 -13.64 -1.15
N GLY A 729 0.50 -13.69 -0.86
CA GLY A 729 1.55 -13.15 -1.73
C GLY A 729 1.59 -13.80 -3.12
N LEU A 730 1.46 -15.14 -3.21
CA LEU A 730 1.42 -15.87 -4.49
C LEU A 730 0.24 -15.42 -5.37
N ALA A 731 -0.84 -14.92 -4.75
CA ALA A 731 -2.02 -14.42 -5.45
C ALA A 731 -2.10 -12.89 -5.51
N ALA A 732 -1.03 -12.18 -5.10
CA ALA A 732 -0.96 -10.73 -5.10
C ALA A 732 -1.28 -10.15 -6.48
N THR A 733 -1.85 -8.95 -6.49
CA THR A 733 -2.26 -8.29 -7.73
C THR A 733 -1.04 -7.84 -8.54
N GLN A 734 0.02 -7.37 -7.88
CA GLN A 734 1.23 -6.90 -8.57
C GLN A 734 2.20 -8.04 -8.91
N PRO A 735 2.85 -8.03 -10.10
CA PRO A 735 3.81 -9.08 -10.48
C PRO A 735 5.07 -9.17 -9.61
N ASP A 736 5.65 -8.03 -9.21
CA ASP A 736 6.84 -7.97 -8.34
C ASP A 736 6.58 -8.59 -6.96
N GLU A 737 5.40 -8.32 -6.39
CA GLU A 737 4.93 -8.95 -5.15
C GLU A 737 4.80 -10.47 -5.25
N ARG A 738 4.34 -10.98 -6.40
CA ARG A 738 4.25 -12.43 -6.62
C ARG A 738 5.62 -13.09 -6.77
N ILE A 739 6.56 -12.41 -7.41
CA ILE A 739 7.96 -12.86 -7.53
C ILE A 739 8.57 -12.96 -6.12
N ALA A 740 8.44 -11.91 -5.30
CA ALA A 740 8.93 -11.95 -3.92
C ALA A 740 8.27 -13.07 -3.08
N ALA A 741 6.99 -13.38 -3.33
CA ALA A 741 6.32 -14.50 -2.69
C ALA A 741 6.83 -15.87 -3.16
N LEU A 742 7.21 -15.99 -4.44
CA LEU A 742 7.86 -17.18 -4.99
C LEU A 742 9.25 -17.36 -4.40
N ASP A 743 10.05 -16.30 -4.31
CA ASP A 743 11.38 -16.33 -3.68
C ASP A 743 11.28 -16.80 -2.22
N ALA A 744 10.33 -16.23 -1.47
CA ALA A 744 10.05 -16.64 -0.09
C ALA A 744 9.60 -18.10 0.00
N LEU A 745 8.75 -18.58 -0.92
CA LEU A 745 8.31 -19.98 -0.99
C LEU A 745 9.50 -20.92 -1.21
N LEU A 746 10.38 -20.60 -2.17
CA LEU A 746 11.57 -21.42 -2.46
C LEU A 746 12.54 -21.45 -1.28
N ALA A 747 12.76 -20.30 -0.62
CA ALA A 747 13.60 -20.19 0.56
C ALA A 747 13.05 -21.02 1.73
N VAL A 748 11.76 -20.85 2.10
CA VAL A 748 11.19 -21.66 3.19
C VAL A 748 11.03 -23.13 2.80
N GLY A 749 10.85 -23.44 1.51
CA GLY A 749 10.72 -24.80 0.99
C GLY A 749 11.93 -25.69 1.23
N GLY A 750 13.12 -25.08 1.35
CA GLY A 750 14.35 -25.78 1.73
C GLY A 750 14.48 -26.05 3.25
N LEU A 751 13.57 -25.55 4.09
CA LEU A 751 13.62 -25.77 5.54
C LEU A 751 12.95 -27.09 5.95
N PRO A 752 13.51 -27.85 6.92
CA PRO A 752 12.90 -29.09 7.41
C PRO A 752 11.50 -28.93 8.02
N SER A 753 11.15 -27.72 8.47
CA SER A 753 9.86 -27.41 9.08
C SER A 753 8.77 -27.08 8.05
N PHE A 754 9.10 -27.00 6.75
CA PHE A 754 8.14 -26.65 5.71
C PHE A 754 7.11 -27.75 5.46
N ALA A 755 5.83 -27.35 5.44
CA ALA A 755 4.70 -28.25 5.18
C ALA A 755 3.94 -27.80 3.93
N GLY A 756 4.35 -28.30 2.75
CA GLY A 756 3.76 -27.92 1.46
C GLY A 756 2.25 -28.17 1.37
N ALA A 757 1.78 -29.31 1.90
CA ALA A 757 0.34 -29.63 1.92
C ALA A 757 -0.50 -28.63 2.75
N THR A 758 0.07 -28.08 3.82
CA THR A 758 -0.58 -27.05 4.64
C THR A 758 -0.70 -25.75 3.87
N LEU A 759 0.33 -25.33 3.13
CA LEU A 759 0.26 -24.17 2.23
C LEU A 759 -0.81 -24.36 1.16
N GLY A 760 -0.86 -25.54 0.55
CA GLY A 760 -1.91 -25.91 -0.41
C GLY A 760 -3.31 -25.75 0.18
N SER A 761 -3.51 -26.25 1.41
CA SER A 761 -4.77 -26.11 2.13
C SER A 761 -5.15 -24.64 2.40
N GLN A 762 -4.16 -23.77 2.64
CA GLN A 762 -4.40 -22.33 2.75
C GLN A 762 -4.86 -21.72 1.42
N LEU A 763 -4.20 -22.05 0.31
CA LEU A 763 -4.62 -21.61 -1.03
C LEU A 763 -6.06 -22.05 -1.35
N ALA A 764 -6.44 -23.27 -1.00
CA ALA A 764 -7.82 -23.76 -1.15
C ALA A 764 -8.81 -22.96 -0.30
N ARG A 765 -8.48 -22.70 0.96
CA ARG A 765 -9.32 -21.93 1.90
C ARG A 765 -9.51 -20.48 1.45
N LEU A 766 -8.46 -19.82 0.98
CA LEU A 766 -8.54 -18.46 0.47
C LEU A 766 -9.31 -18.39 -0.87
N THR A 767 -9.14 -19.39 -1.74
CA THR A 767 -9.85 -19.45 -3.03
C THR A 767 -11.34 -19.70 -2.83
N SER A 768 -11.72 -20.65 -1.96
CA SER A 768 -13.13 -20.98 -1.68
C SER A 768 -13.90 -19.82 -1.04
N THR A 769 -13.21 -18.97 -0.29
CA THR A 769 -13.76 -17.72 0.29
C THR A 769 -13.66 -16.51 -0.64
N LYS A 770 -13.17 -16.69 -1.88
CA LYS A 770 -13.00 -15.65 -2.90
C LYS A 770 -12.09 -14.49 -2.45
N LEU A 771 -11.17 -14.75 -1.54
CA LEU A 771 -10.18 -13.78 -1.08
C LEU A 771 -8.98 -13.68 -2.02
N ILE A 772 -8.74 -14.71 -2.83
CA ILE A 772 -7.68 -14.74 -3.83
C ILE A 772 -8.19 -15.21 -5.19
N VAL A 773 -7.46 -14.85 -6.25
CA VAL A 773 -7.66 -15.38 -7.60
C VAL A 773 -6.65 -16.51 -7.83
N LEU A 774 -7.14 -17.76 -7.80
CA LEU A 774 -6.30 -18.97 -7.90
C LEU A 774 -5.33 -18.95 -9.09
N GLY A 775 -5.78 -18.50 -10.26
CA GLY A 775 -4.94 -18.47 -11.47
C GLY A 775 -3.63 -17.69 -11.29
N ARG A 776 -3.58 -16.67 -10.43
CA ARG A 776 -2.34 -15.92 -10.15
C ARG A 776 -1.32 -16.76 -9.38
N ALA A 777 -1.79 -17.50 -8.38
CA ALA A 777 -0.95 -18.42 -7.62
C ALA A 777 -0.48 -19.59 -8.50
N VAL A 778 -1.36 -20.11 -9.38
CA VAL A 778 -1.00 -21.19 -10.32
C VAL A 778 0.16 -20.78 -11.22
N THR A 779 0.18 -19.55 -11.75
CA THR A 779 1.33 -19.07 -12.54
C THR A 779 2.64 -19.11 -11.76
N GLN A 780 2.64 -18.80 -10.46
CA GLN A 780 3.87 -18.90 -9.66
C GLN A 780 4.24 -20.36 -9.34
N LEU A 781 3.24 -21.24 -9.18
CA LEU A 781 3.46 -22.67 -9.01
C LEU A 781 3.98 -23.34 -10.30
N GLU A 782 3.63 -22.83 -11.49
CA GLU A 782 4.23 -23.28 -12.76
C GLU A 782 5.74 -23.02 -12.79
N GLU A 783 6.18 -21.89 -12.24
CA GLU A 783 7.60 -21.56 -12.08
C GLU A 783 8.27 -22.43 -11.02
N ALA A 784 7.64 -22.56 -9.84
CA ALA A 784 8.14 -23.41 -8.78
C ALA A 784 8.29 -24.87 -9.24
N ALA A 785 7.38 -25.39 -10.07
CA ALA A 785 7.44 -26.76 -10.60
C ALA A 785 8.68 -27.02 -11.45
N ARG A 786 9.27 -25.99 -12.07
CA ARG A 786 10.51 -26.12 -12.85
C ARG A 786 11.76 -26.21 -11.96
N ILE A 787 11.70 -25.69 -10.74
CA ILE A 787 12.82 -25.59 -9.81
C ILE A 787 12.75 -26.71 -8.76
N ALA A 788 11.56 -26.92 -8.20
CA ALA A 788 11.26 -27.83 -7.11
C ALA A 788 9.91 -28.55 -7.34
N PRO A 789 9.87 -29.51 -8.28
CA PRO A 789 8.65 -30.26 -8.60
C PRO A 789 8.04 -31.03 -7.41
N GLY A 790 8.83 -31.56 -6.48
CA GLY A 790 8.35 -32.28 -5.30
C GLY A 790 7.64 -31.36 -4.29
N MET A 791 8.25 -30.24 -3.93
CA MET A 791 7.66 -29.19 -3.11
C MET A 791 6.37 -28.67 -3.76
N THR A 792 6.42 -28.39 -5.06
CA THR A 792 5.27 -27.89 -5.82
C THR A 792 4.14 -28.92 -5.86
N TRP A 793 4.46 -30.21 -6.00
CA TRP A 793 3.49 -31.29 -5.89
C TRP A 793 2.79 -31.30 -4.53
N GLN A 794 3.53 -31.19 -3.42
CA GLN A 794 2.92 -31.16 -2.07
C GLN A 794 1.93 -29.99 -1.92
N VAL A 795 2.30 -28.80 -2.42
CA VAL A 795 1.43 -27.62 -2.40
C VAL A 795 0.20 -27.82 -3.29
N ALA A 796 0.38 -28.30 -4.52
CA ALA A 796 -0.72 -28.53 -5.44
C ALA A 796 -1.68 -29.62 -4.94
N ALA A 797 -1.16 -30.72 -4.38
CA ALA A 797 -1.97 -31.79 -3.80
C ALA A 797 -2.82 -31.31 -2.62
N GLY A 798 -2.23 -30.52 -1.71
CA GLY A 798 -2.96 -29.89 -0.61
C GLY A 798 -4.06 -28.94 -1.09
N ALA A 799 -3.78 -28.14 -2.12
CA ALA A 799 -4.77 -27.23 -2.71
C ALA A 799 -5.91 -27.99 -3.41
N LEU A 800 -5.59 -29.05 -4.14
CA LEU A 800 -6.59 -29.89 -4.80
C LEU A 800 -7.49 -30.58 -3.77
N GLY A 801 -6.94 -31.11 -2.67
CA GLY A 801 -7.72 -31.76 -1.62
C GLY A 801 -8.79 -30.86 -0.98
N GLY A 802 -8.58 -29.54 -0.95
CA GLY A 802 -9.57 -28.56 -0.46
C GLY A 802 -10.48 -27.94 -1.52
N LEU A 803 -10.15 -28.07 -2.82
CA LEU A 803 -10.90 -27.48 -3.93
C LEU A 803 -11.74 -28.51 -4.70
N LEU A 804 -11.36 -29.78 -4.66
CA LEU A 804 -12.14 -30.88 -5.21
C LEU A 804 -13.28 -31.23 -4.25
N PRO A 805 -14.50 -31.49 -4.76
CA PRO A 805 -15.61 -31.88 -3.92
C PRO A 805 -15.34 -33.24 -3.28
N ALA A 806 -15.36 -33.31 -1.94
CA ALA A 806 -15.40 -34.58 -1.20
C ALA A 806 -16.86 -35.07 -1.10
N GLU A 807 -17.08 -36.38 -1.25
CA GLU A 807 -18.40 -36.96 -1.00
C GLU A 807 -18.83 -36.81 0.46
N HIS A 808 -20.12 -36.53 0.63
CA HIS A 808 -20.84 -36.68 1.89
C HIS A 808 -21.03 -38.18 2.14
N THR A 809 -20.04 -38.85 2.71
CA THR A 809 -20.32 -40.12 3.40
C THR A 809 -21.10 -39.80 4.68
N GLY A 810 -22.10 -40.64 4.97
CA GLY A 810 -23.20 -40.34 5.86
C GLY A 810 -22.81 -39.73 7.21
N ARG A 811 -23.61 -38.73 7.60
CA ARG A 811 -23.71 -38.15 8.95
C ARG A 811 -23.65 -39.25 10.02
N ALA A 812 -22.49 -39.43 10.64
CA ALA A 812 -22.43 -39.92 12.01
C ALA A 812 -22.92 -38.79 12.94
N PRO A 813 -23.76 -39.07 13.95
CA PRO A 813 -24.31 -38.04 14.81
C PRO A 813 -23.18 -37.42 15.65
N VAL A 814 -23.01 -36.10 15.51
CA VAL A 814 -22.25 -35.29 16.47
C VAL A 814 -22.94 -35.46 17.83
N PRO A 815 -22.25 -35.90 18.90
CA PRO A 815 -22.85 -35.90 20.22
C PRO A 815 -23.09 -34.43 20.62
N ALA A 816 -24.35 -34.12 20.96
CA ALA A 816 -24.72 -32.82 21.46
C ALA A 816 -23.95 -32.55 22.76
N VAL A 817 -22.97 -31.65 22.71
CA VAL A 817 -22.43 -31.01 23.90
C VAL A 817 -23.52 -30.10 24.43
N THR A 818 -24.26 -30.59 25.42
CA THR A 818 -25.13 -29.77 26.26
C THR A 818 -24.25 -28.83 27.08
N PRO A 819 -24.56 -27.52 27.15
CA PRO A 819 -23.87 -26.64 28.07
C PRO A 819 -24.30 -26.98 29.50
N THR A 820 -23.39 -27.52 30.30
CA THR A 820 -23.58 -27.68 31.75
C THR A 820 -23.74 -26.28 32.36
N PRO A 821 -24.79 -26.02 33.16
CA PRO A 821 -24.95 -24.73 33.83
C PRO A 821 -23.87 -24.58 34.90
N ALA A 822 -23.21 -23.41 34.90
CA ALA A 822 -22.28 -23.03 35.95
C ALA A 822 -23.02 -23.00 37.30
N ALA A 823 -22.51 -23.79 38.25
CA ALA A 823 -22.96 -23.76 39.63
C ALA A 823 -22.67 -22.38 40.23
N SER A 824 -23.73 -21.75 40.70
CA SER A 824 -23.68 -20.62 41.61
C SER A 824 -23.13 -21.11 42.95
N SER A 825 -22.03 -20.51 43.41
CA SER A 825 -21.71 -20.48 44.83
C SER A 825 -21.52 -19.03 45.24
N SER A 826 -22.49 -18.58 46.03
CA SER A 826 -22.48 -17.35 46.80
C SER A 826 -21.51 -17.49 47.97
N ALA A 827 -20.54 -16.59 48.06
CA ALA A 827 -19.96 -16.20 49.35
C ALA A 827 -19.58 -14.72 49.28
N SER A 828 -20.35 -13.94 50.02
CA SER A 828 -20.24 -12.52 50.29
C SER A 828 -19.06 -12.19 51.20
N SER A 829 -18.26 -11.18 50.84
CA SER A 829 -17.82 -10.16 51.81
C SER A 829 -17.47 -8.84 51.12
N SER A 830 -18.23 -7.83 51.50
CA SER A 830 -18.04 -6.38 51.38
C SER A 830 -16.61 -5.86 51.47
N ALA A 831 -16.26 -4.90 50.61
CA ALA A 831 -15.88 -3.53 51.04
C ALA A 831 -15.81 -2.56 49.85
N SER A 832 -16.52 -1.46 50.01
CA SER A 832 -16.66 -0.28 49.16
C SER A 832 -15.34 0.37 48.72
N SER A 833 -15.32 0.92 47.51
CA SER A 833 -15.02 2.34 47.25
C SER A 833 -15.28 2.71 45.80
N SER A 834 -16.35 3.46 45.62
CA SER A 834 -16.82 4.11 44.40
C SER A 834 -16.08 5.42 44.15
N VAL A 835 -15.66 5.67 42.89
CA VAL A 835 -15.62 7.03 42.34
C VAL A 835 -16.30 6.99 40.97
N SER A 836 -17.38 7.75 40.89
CA SER A 836 -18.24 7.98 39.73
C SER A 836 -17.69 9.17 38.92
N LEU A 837 -17.69 9.06 37.59
CA LEU A 837 -17.69 10.22 36.71
C LEU A 837 -18.72 9.99 35.59
N ALA A 838 -19.86 10.65 35.78
CA ALA A 838 -20.90 10.85 34.80
C ALA A 838 -20.46 11.82 33.71
N ALA A 839 -20.89 11.59 32.48
CA ALA A 839 -20.99 12.62 31.45
C ALA A 839 -22.38 12.55 30.81
N SER A 840 -23.22 13.50 31.21
CA SER A 840 -24.53 13.80 30.68
C SER A 840 -24.46 14.21 29.21
N SER A 841 -25.41 13.76 28.40
CA SER A 841 -25.80 14.50 27.19
C SER A 841 -27.31 14.68 27.20
N ALA A 842 -27.71 15.95 27.31
CA ALA A 842 -29.09 16.39 27.32
C ALA A 842 -29.62 16.46 25.88
N SER A 843 -30.91 16.15 25.81
CA SER A 843 -31.78 16.15 24.64
C SER A 843 -31.99 17.56 24.07
N SER A 844 -32.13 17.67 22.75
CA SER A 844 -32.92 18.71 22.11
C SER A 844 -33.58 18.14 20.85
N ALA A 845 -34.88 17.89 20.97
CA ALA A 845 -35.78 17.54 19.90
C ALA A 845 -36.09 18.76 19.01
N ALA A 846 -36.21 18.54 17.71
CA ALA A 846 -37.07 19.33 16.83
C ALA A 846 -37.80 18.37 15.88
N ARG A 847 -39.13 18.48 15.89
CA ARG A 847 -40.13 17.64 15.22
C ARG A 847 -40.37 18.07 13.77
N ALA A 848 -41.11 17.17 13.09
CA ALA A 848 -41.93 17.31 11.87
C ALA A 848 -41.22 16.91 10.56
N GLY A 849 -41.75 16.03 9.71
CA GLY A 849 -43.06 15.39 9.67
C GLY A 849 -42.99 14.10 8.87
N GLY A 850 -43.90 13.18 9.18
CA GLY A 850 -43.97 11.87 8.56
C GLY A 850 -44.65 11.88 7.19
N THR A 851 -44.26 10.92 6.37
CA THR A 851 -45.12 10.30 5.36
C THR A 851 -44.78 8.82 5.32
N GLN A 852 -45.68 8.01 5.89
CA GLN A 852 -45.83 6.59 5.60
C GLN A 852 -46.22 6.42 4.12
N GLY A 853 -45.51 5.54 3.43
CA GLY A 853 -45.91 4.97 2.14
C GLY A 853 -45.51 3.52 2.13
N GLY A 854 -46.48 2.64 2.39
CA GLY A 854 -46.30 1.20 2.37
C GLY A 854 -46.04 0.65 0.96
N GLY A 855 -45.33 -0.46 0.91
CA GLY A 855 -45.06 -1.22 -0.31
C GLY A 855 -44.59 -2.62 0.06
N ASP A 856 -45.53 -3.49 0.39
CA ASP A 856 -45.36 -4.95 0.45
C ASP A 856 -44.83 -5.47 -0.89
N GLY A 857 -43.90 -6.44 -0.86
CA GLY A 857 -43.38 -7.01 -2.09
C GLY A 857 -42.35 -8.13 -1.95
N ARG A 858 -42.77 -9.28 -1.40
CA ARG A 858 -42.24 -10.64 -1.64
C ARG A 858 -40.76 -10.94 -1.31
N SER A 859 -40.59 -11.70 -0.23
CA SER A 859 -39.56 -12.75 -0.17
C SER A 859 -39.81 -13.82 -1.25
N PRO A 860 -38.77 -14.30 -1.95
CA PRO A 860 -38.77 -15.65 -2.48
C PRO A 860 -37.99 -16.55 -1.54
N GLY A 861 -38.74 -17.35 -0.78
CA GLY A 861 -38.22 -18.61 -0.26
C GLY A 861 -37.89 -19.52 -1.44
N GLY A 862 -36.60 -19.79 -1.64
CA GLY A 862 -36.11 -20.75 -2.61
C GLY A 862 -35.00 -21.56 -1.97
N LYS A 863 -35.25 -22.85 -1.73
CA LYS A 863 -34.24 -23.85 -1.41
C LYS A 863 -33.31 -24.01 -2.62
N GLY A 864 -32.36 -23.09 -2.77
CA GLY A 864 -31.29 -23.17 -3.77
C GLY A 864 -30.16 -24.03 -3.21
N ARG A 865 -30.05 -25.27 -3.68
CA ARG A 865 -28.85 -26.10 -3.57
C ARG A 865 -27.69 -25.26 -4.14
N ALA A 866 -26.78 -24.79 -3.28
CA ALA A 866 -25.61 -24.03 -3.71
C ALA A 866 -24.73 -24.93 -4.59
N VAL A 867 -24.87 -24.80 -5.90
CA VAL A 867 -23.93 -25.37 -6.85
C VAL A 867 -22.62 -24.60 -6.65
N HIS A 868 -21.63 -25.23 -6.02
CA HIS A 868 -20.27 -24.69 -5.96
C HIS A 868 -19.76 -24.54 -7.40
N ALA A 869 -19.79 -23.31 -7.93
CA ALA A 869 -19.16 -23.00 -9.20
C ALA A 869 -17.68 -23.35 -9.11
N THR A 870 -17.17 -24.13 -10.07
CA THR A 870 -15.76 -24.54 -10.10
C THR A 870 -14.86 -23.30 -10.14
N PRO A 871 -13.86 -23.20 -9.24
CA PRO A 871 -12.93 -22.07 -9.22
C PRO A 871 -12.24 -21.89 -10.58
N ARG A 872 -12.17 -20.64 -11.06
CA ARG A 872 -11.36 -20.30 -12.26
C ARG A 872 -9.88 -20.57 -11.94
N GLY A 873 -9.20 -21.31 -12.81
CA GLY A 873 -7.80 -21.75 -12.61
C GLY A 873 -7.63 -23.18 -12.09
N LEU A 874 -8.71 -23.87 -11.70
CA LEU A 874 -8.63 -25.27 -11.25
C LEU A 874 -8.09 -26.25 -12.32
N PRO A 875 -8.46 -26.13 -13.62
CA PRO A 875 -7.84 -26.95 -14.66
C PRO A 875 -6.33 -26.69 -14.82
N ASP A 876 -5.90 -25.45 -14.67
CA ASP A 876 -4.48 -25.08 -14.76
C ASP A 876 -3.70 -25.65 -13.55
N LEU A 877 -4.28 -25.61 -12.34
CA LEU A 877 -3.71 -26.26 -11.16
C LEU A 877 -3.55 -27.78 -11.34
N LEU A 878 -4.51 -28.46 -11.98
CA LEU A 878 -4.38 -29.90 -12.30
C LEU A 878 -3.25 -30.17 -13.30
N THR A 879 -3.06 -29.28 -14.28
CA THR A 879 -1.93 -29.37 -15.22
C THR A 879 -0.59 -29.21 -14.48
N VAL A 880 -0.46 -28.21 -13.60
CA VAL A 880 0.74 -28.03 -12.76
C VAL A 880 0.99 -29.24 -11.89
N ALA A 881 -0.04 -29.74 -11.20
CA ALA A 881 0.05 -30.91 -10.34
C ALA A 881 0.51 -32.14 -11.12
N SER A 882 0.02 -32.35 -12.35
CA SER A 882 0.42 -33.48 -13.20
C SER A 882 1.88 -33.38 -13.64
N THR A 883 2.32 -32.18 -14.06
CA THR A 883 3.71 -31.95 -14.44
C THR A 883 4.65 -32.12 -13.24
N ALA A 884 4.32 -31.53 -12.10
CA ALA A 884 5.09 -31.63 -10.86
C ALA A 884 5.16 -33.06 -10.33
N ALA A 885 4.04 -33.81 -10.34
CA ALA A 885 4.01 -35.21 -9.94
C ALA A 885 4.85 -36.10 -10.88
N ALA A 886 4.81 -35.85 -12.20
CA ALA A 886 5.60 -36.59 -13.17
C ALA A 886 7.11 -36.32 -12.97
N ALA A 887 7.50 -35.05 -12.85
CA ALA A 887 8.90 -34.64 -12.70
C ALA A 887 9.52 -35.08 -11.36
N SER A 888 8.72 -35.14 -10.29
CA SER A 888 9.17 -35.60 -8.97
C SER A 888 9.02 -37.12 -8.75
N GLY A 889 8.41 -37.84 -9.69
CA GLY A 889 8.07 -39.26 -9.51
C GLY A 889 7.02 -39.52 -8.42
N SER A 890 6.26 -38.50 -8.01
CA SER A 890 5.28 -38.61 -6.93
C SER A 890 4.13 -39.57 -7.28
N ARG A 891 3.66 -40.29 -6.26
CA ARG A 891 2.56 -41.26 -6.31
C ARG A 891 1.64 -41.04 -5.11
N GLY A 892 0.40 -41.51 -5.19
CA GLY A 892 -0.56 -41.46 -4.08
C GLY A 892 -1.96 -41.00 -4.49
N GLU A 893 -2.86 -40.86 -3.52
CA GLU A 893 -4.24 -40.45 -3.74
C GLU A 893 -4.46 -38.97 -3.40
N VAL A 894 -5.28 -38.29 -4.20
CA VAL A 894 -5.76 -36.93 -3.93
C VAL A 894 -7.27 -36.99 -3.68
N PRO A 895 -7.78 -36.52 -2.53
CA PRO A 895 -9.21 -36.53 -2.22
C PRO A 895 -10.06 -35.89 -3.34
N GLY A 896 -11.14 -36.56 -3.76
CA GLY A 896 -12.06 -36.10 -4.81
C GLY A 896 -11.54 -36.19 -6.25
N LEU A 897 -10.28 -36.60 -6.48
CA LEU A 897 -9.70 -36.74 -7.83
C LEU A 897 -10.28 -37.93 -8.59
N ALA A 898 -10.45 -39.07 -7.93
CA ALA A 898 -10.99 -40.30 -8.55
C ALA A 898 -12.41 -40.07 -9.10
N ASP A 899 -13.26 -39.41 -8.30
CA ASP A 899 -14.64 -39.09 -8.67
C ASP A 899 -14.70 -38.09 -9.82
N LEU A 900 -13.86 -37.04 -9.78
CA LEU A 900 -13.78 -36.07 -10.87
C LEU A 900 -13.31 -36.72 -12.18
N ALA A 901 -12.33 -37.63 -12.10
CA ALA A 901 -11.82 -38.38 -13.26
C ALA A 901 -12.85 -39.38 -13.83
N ALA A 902 -13.74 -39.91 -12.98
CA ALA A 902 -14.80 -40.84 -13.36
C ALA A 902 -16.00 -40.18 -14.04
N ARG A 903 -16.15 -38.85 -13.97
CA ARG A 903 -17.27 -38.13 -14.60
C ARG A 903 -17.29 -38.31 -16.13
N SER A 904 -18.48 -38.46 -16.70
CA SER A 904 -18.70 -38.43 -18.15
C SER A 904 -18.50 -37.02 -18.71
N GLY A 905 -17.75 -36.89 -19.81
CA GLY A 905 -17.50 -35.61 -20.48
C GLY A 905 -16.04 -35.40 -20.89
N SER A 906 -15.82 -34.39 -21.74
CA SER A 906 -14.52 -34.01 -22.34
C SER A 906 -14.07 -32.59 -21.96
N THR A 907 -14.67 -32.00 -20.92
CA THR A 907 -14.22 -30.69 -20.42
C THR A 907 -12.76 -30.74 -19.99
N ARG A 908 -12.01 -29.64 -20.20
CA ARG A 908 -10.59 -29.54 -19.83
C ARG A 908 -10.32 -30.01 -18.40
N LEU A 909 -11.22 -29.65 -17.46
CA LEU A 909 -11.15 -30.08 -16.06
C LEU A 909 -11.11 -31.61 -15.90
N VAL A 910 -12.01 -32.33 -16.57
CA VAL A 910 -12.10 -33.80 -16.47
C VAL A 910 -10.92 -34.47 -17.18
N VAL A 911 -10.47 -33.90 -18.31
CA VAL A 911 -9.31 -34.40 -19.06
C VAL A 911 -8.03 -34.32 -18.21
N GLU A 912 -7.76 -33.15 -17.62
CA GLU A 912 -6.59 -32.96 -16.76
C GLU A 912 -6.68 -33.79 -15.46
N ALA A 913 -7.88 -33.99 -14.90
CA ALA A 913 -8.07 -34.88 -13.74
C ALA A 913 -7.71 -36.35 -14.05
N ARG A 914 -8.13 -36.86 -15.22
CA ARG A 914 -7.73 -38.20 -15.69
C ARG A 914 -6.23 -38.29 -15.98
N ARG A 915 -5.63 -37.22 -16.50
CA ARG A 915 -4.18 -37.15 -16.74
C ARG A 915 -3.42 -37.27 -15.42
N LEU A 916 -3.75 -36.44 -14.43
CA LEU A 916 -3.14 -36.49 -13.11
C LEU A 916 -3.32 -37.86 -12.45
N ARG A 917 -4.53 -38.43 -12.48
CA ARG A 917 -4.79 -39.77 -11.92
C ARG A 917 -3.87 -40.83 -12.54
N ARG A 918 -3.71 -40.84 -13.86
CA ARG A 918 -2.77 -41.76 -14.54
C ARG A 918 -1.34 -41.56 -14.07
N THR A 919 -0.87 -40.31 -14.01
CA THR A 919 0.47 -39.99 -13.49
C THR A 919 0.68 -40.54 -12.08
N LEU A 920 -0.31 -40.47 -11.21
CA LEU A 920 -0.20 -40.93 -9.82
C LEU A 920 -0.31 -42.45 -9.65
N THR A 921 -0.97 -43.15 -10.58
CA THR A 921 -1.13 -44.62 -10.53
C THR A 921 -0.05 -45.38 -11.29
N GLY A 922 0.74 -44.70 -12.13
CA GLY A 922 1.71 -45.34 -13.04
C GLY A 922 1.15 -45.43 -14.44
#